data_AF-A0A316Z6V3-F1
#
_entry.id   AF-A0A316Z6V3-F1
#
_cell.length_a   1.000
_cell.length_b   1.000
_cell.length_c   1.000
_cell.angle_alpha   90.00
_cell.angle_beta   90.00
_cell.angle_gamma   90.00
#
_symmetry.space_group_name_H-M   'P 1'
#
loop_
_entity.id
_entity.type
_entity.pdbx_description
1 polymer ?
#
loop_
_entity_poly.entity_id
_entity_poly.type
_entity_poly.pdbx_seq_one_letter_code
_entity_poly.pdbx_strand_id
1 'polypeptide(L)'
;MSRSPSPSPSPAPPAAAPLADDPGLAPRAHQLRLRALCSAVRAAQGAADEAPTHALRAALADTAARLALPHAHVSLRSALALHALRAAYSPEALLAALDVLDAATHESGASRLYAPAFAAAVSALLAAHYAWAGLQPDDDDDEGEAPPPAPLVRDPLAHWLGIAHGPLLGPAGWRRASLPRPQPAQPGLEELLGEEAVRTRMREWWSRVAGDVRQSQVVWNQFLTFELLHLARDRTSERVEAVRAMFAARMRQPHHDLQATFERFSSFVSTYMPADVYEKTMSSASASLAAPRAAYAELTPFEDALPSWRPYLRHVGALRPPHAHIDAISATYERALATLGLPQALGGEAVPASAERDEEQRKERRRIGGRAWKAREEAEEAELQRKWSEAQGVWEEYCWALSSPRVSGTLVLDACARATRALPASGALWGTYLRALARQRRSKTQLDDVFSTAVASGLLSSDAQIELLVARIDAEREGAAVALAAAQGCEPAEAMALLPRDGERFMDVYGLISYCISLVQPPDAALRLERLAADWADAGGDATRALAAEIWQAARAAQPTNAAAWLAEAQFWMRVGDAKQARGLFKMAASRANVAPKDELLRVWLEFEQIYGSAAEVEYARARGRAERERQWEAWYEAYAQQAAAPAAAAAPAAPADVSMTDATEPSAADDSSAAQPEASSSKRKADDETMEPAQKVSREAPPKAPKRDRENCAVIVAGLPPDATADDLVSLFKDCGAFFEAPDVRVFGNEAAALVEFAARESIPGARTRDLKRVRGHEVRVHLGWECTLYVTNFEETTDDVAIRELFAPYGTIFDVRWPSRRIATSRRFCYVSYALPESARAALELHGRQLSQLNKLQVLMSDPARRQVRSDEHASDRQLYISGLPRAARLEDVRALLAPFGDAVGDVRVPLNPDGSNRGLAFVDMQSVLDAQRAVAELADARISGKAVRVALQQSKVRAGINASNARPHLGFAERARAVKVSGLPHDAQEAKIQQLFEHEAEGPGSVQRVDWTPGEEGKGYATVVFRDAATAGRISMLPELAYEGTPLGLSLLEAGSAAGFAPRLASRGRGRGRARGGLGFGAAASSSRPAQSAPMDVDAAPKGQDAFRDMLRKG
;
A
#
# COMPACT_ATOMS: atom_id res chain seq x y z
N MET A 1 -52.49 34.41 59.89
CA MET A 1 -51.42 35.38 59.53
C MET A 1 -50.10 34.64 59.45
N SER A 2 -49.21 35.06 58.54
CA SER A 2 -47.75 34.78 58.50
C SER A 2 -47.17 33.55 59.22
N ARG A 3 -46.66 32.58 58.43
CA ARG A 3 -45.26 32.10 58.51
C ARG A 3 -44.92 31.19 57.33
N SER A 4 -43.91 31.57 56.55
CA SER A 4 -43.30 30.73 55.52
C SER A 4 -42.28 29.78 56.16
N PRO A 5 -42.20 28.49 55.77
CA PRO A 5 -41.06 27.64 56.09
C PRO A 5 -39.88 27.98 55.16
N SER A 6 -38.66 27.81 55.68
CA SER A 6 -37.41 28.12 54.97
C SER A 6 -37.12 27.17 53.81
N PRO A 7 -36.41 27.60 52.75
CA PRO A 7 -35.80 26.66 51.80
C PRO A 7 -34.68 25.86 52.49
N SER A 8 -34.63 24.56 52.21
CA SER A 8 -33.57 23.67 52.67
C SER A 8 -32.21 24.02 52.06
N PRO A 9 -31.07 23.79 52.75
CA PRO A 9 -29.76 24.00 52.16
C PRO A 9 -29.52 23.02 50.99
N SER A 10 -28.91 23.51 49.91
CA SER A 10 -28.41 22.64 48.84
C SER A 10 -27.32 21.69 49.36
N PRO A 11 -27.19 20.47 48.82
CA PRO A 11 -26.11 19.58 49.19
C PRO A 11 -24.76 20.19 48.82
N ALA A 12 -23.80 20.13 49.74
CA ALA A 12 -22.43 20.52 49.45
C ALA A 12 -21.83 19.61 48.36
N PRO A 13 -20.95 20.13 47.48
CA PRO A 13 -20.26 19.30 46.49
C PRO A 13 -19.40 18.23 47.19
N PRO A 14 -19.27 17.03 46.62
CA PRO A 14 -18.48 15.96 47.24
C PRO A 14 -17.01 16.38 47.31
N ALA A 15 -16.42 16.26 48.50
CA ALA A 15 -14.98 16.49 48.69
C ALA A 15 -14.19 15.48 47.84
N ALA A 16 -13.33 15.98 46.94
CA ALA A 16 -12.49 15.14 46.11
C ALA A 16 -11.46 14.42 46.99
N ALA A 17 -11.56 13.09 47.08
CA ALA A 17 -10.59 12.27 47.78
C ALA A 17 -9.21 12.36 47.10
N PRO A 18 -8.09 12.30 47.85
CA PRO A 18 -6.75 12.28 47.27
C PRO A 18 -6.53 10.98 46.50
N LEU A 19 -6.68 11.04 45.17
CA LEU A 19 -6.38 9.95 44.26
C LEU A 19 -4.85 9.78 44.17
N ALA A 20 -4.37 8.63 44.64
CA ALA A 20 -2.94 8.33 44.77
C ALA A 20 -2.16 8.44 43.45
N ASP A 21 -0.85 8.67 43.59
CA ASP A 21 0.10 8.65 42.48
C ASP A 21 0.33 7.21 41.98
N ASP A 22 -0.15 6.93 40.77
CA ASP A 22 0.16 5.70 40.02
C ASP A 22 0.86 6.09 38.70
N PRO A 23 2.16 5.79 38.51
CA PRO A 23 2.89 6.12 37.29
C PRO A 23 2.56 5.18 36.11
N GLY A 24 1.76 4.12 36.31
CA GLY A 24 1.34 3.19 35.26
C GLY A 24 0.10 3.59 34.47
N LEU A 25 -0.50 4.76 34.74
CA LEU A 25 -1.76 5.18 34.13
C LEU A 25 -1.64 5.45 32.61
N ALA A 26 -2.46 4.77 31.82
CA ALA A 26 -2.50 4.94 30.37
C ALA A 26 -2.84 6.40 29.96
N PRO A 27 -2.36 6.91 28.81
CA PRO A 27 -2.56 8.32 28.40
C PRO A 27 -4.02 8.78 28.41
N ARG A 28 -4.96 7.88 28.06
CA ARG A 28 -6.42 8.13 28.11
C ARG A 28 -6.93 8.43 29.52
N ALA A 29 -6.34 7.83 30.55
CA ALA A 29 -6.71 8.07 31.96
C ALA A 29 -6.20 9.43 32.46
N HIS A 30 -4.96 9.80 32.14
CA HIS A 30 -4.46 11.15 32.42
C HIS A 30 -5.25 12.25 31.69
N GLN A 31 -5.70 12.00 30.44
CA GLN A 31 -6.59 12.93 29.72
C GLN A 31 -7.95 13.11 30.42
N LEU A 32 -8.50 12.05 31.02
CA LEU A 32 -9.70 12.14 31.85
C LEU A 32 -9.45 12.89 33.17
N ARG A 33 -8.30 12.66 33.84
CA ARG A 33 -7.86 13.40 35.05
C ARG A 33 -7.72 14.89 34.76
N LEU A 34 -7.11 15.27 33.62
CA LEU A 34 -7.01 16.66 33.17
C LEU A 34 -8.41 17.27 32.95
N ARG A 35 -9.30 16.60 32.21
CA ARG A 35 -10.67 17.08 31.96
C ARG A 35 -11.45 17.29 33.26
N ALA A 36 -11.33 16.38 34.23
CA ALA A 36 -11.96 16.50 35.54
C ALA A 36 -11.43 17.71 36.33
N LEU A 37 -10.11 17.93 36.35
CA LEU A 37 -9.49 19.10 37.00
C LEU A 37 -9.88 20.42 36.32
N CYS A 38 -9.95 20.45 34.99
CA CYS A 38 -10.48 21.61 34.26
C CYS A 38 -11.93 21.94 34.66
N SER A 39 -12.80 20.93 34.80
CA SER A 39 -14.18 21.16 35.28
C SER A 39 -14.24 21.60 36.74
N ALA A 40 -13.37 21.08 37.60
CA ALA A 40 -13.30 21.46 39.01
C ALA A 40 -12.81 22.92 39.18
N VAL A 41 -11.79 23.33 38.42
CA VAL A 41 -11.32 24.73 38.39
C VAL A 41 -12.43 25.67 37.91
N ARG A 42 -13.12 25.35 36.81
CA ARG A 42 -14.28 26.13 36.32
C ARG A 42 -15.38 26.27 37.38
N ALA A 43 -15.75 25.18 38.04
CA ALA A 43 -16.78 25.18 39.08
C ALA A 43 -16.39 26.02 40.32
N ALA A 44 -15.09 26.07 40.66
CA ALA A 44 -14.59 26.80 41.81
C ALA A 44 -14.41 28.32 41.58
N GLN A 45 -14.47 28.81 40.34
CA GLN A 45 -14.34 30.25 40.03
C GLN A 45 -15.47 31.14 40.58
N GLY A 46 -16.59 30.56 41.04
CA GLY A 46 -17.68 31.28 41.71
C GLY A 46 -17.60 31.31 43.24
N ALA A 47 -16.58 30.70 43.84
CA ALA A 47 -16.41 30.66 45.30
C ALA A 47 -15.61 31.86 45.83
N ALA A 48 -16.04 32.43 46.96
CA ALA A 48 -15.43 33.62 47.57
C ALA A 48 -14.12 33.34 48.36
N ASP A 49 -13.47 32.20 48.11
CA ASP A 49 -12.32 31.71 48.90
C ASP A 49 -11.24 31.18 47.95
N GLU A 50 -10.08 31.85 47.92
CA GLU A 50 -9.05 31.59 46.90
C GLU A 50 -8.16 30.36 47.24
N ALA A 51 -8.10 29.96 48.51
CA ALA A 51 -7.27 28.83 48.95
C ALA A 51 -7.58 27.50 48.21
N PRO A 52 -8.84 27.02 48.10
CA PRO A 52 -9.15 25.79 47.37
C PRO A 52 -8.88 25.89 45.86
N THR A 53 -8.98 27.09 45.26
CA THR A 53 -8.62 27.24 43.83
C THR A 53 -7.13 27.16 43.59
N HIS A 54 -6.28 27.57 44.53
CA HIS A 54 -4.82 27.40 44.42
C HIS A 54 -4.42 25.92 44.33
N ALA A 55 -4.94 25.07 45.22
CA ALA A 55 -4.66 23.63 45.22
C ALA A 55 -5.14 22.94 43.92
N LEU A 56 -6.33 23.29 43.43
CA LEU A 56 -6.84 22.78 42.15
C LEU A 56 -6.02 23.25 40.94
N ARG A 57 -5.52 24.50 40.93
CA ARG A 57 -4.62 25.02 39.90
C ARG A 57 -3.26 24.32 39.91
N ALA A 58 -2.68 24.05 41.08
CA ALA A 58 -1.44 23.30 41.22
C ALA A 58 -1.58 21.84 40.75
N ALA A 59 -2.64 21.14 41.17
CA ALA A 59 -2.94 19.78 40.71
C ALA A 59 -3.22 19.71 39.20
N LEU A 60 -3.82 20.76 38.63
CA LEU A 60 -4.01 20.91 37.19
C LEU A 60 -2.67 21.11 36.45
N ALA A 61 -1.75 21.91 36.99
CA ALA A 61 -0.41 22.10 36.42
C ALA A 61 0.43 20.81 36.45
N ASP A 62 0.46 20.10 37.58
CA ASP A 62 1.11 18.79 37.74
C ASP A 62 0.52 17.74 36.77
N THR A 63 -0.81 17.61 36.73
CA THR A 63 -1.48 16.68 35.81
C THR A 63 -1.27 17.07 34.35
N ALA A 64 -1.16 18.37 34.04
CA ALA A 64 -0.88 18.87 32.70
C ALA A 64 0.57 18.62 32.27
N ALA A 65 1.53 18.65 33.19
CA ALA A 65 2.92 18.26 32.95
C ALA A 65 3.01 16.77 32.62
N ARG A 66 2.55 15.88 33.51
CA ARG A 66 2.65 14.41 33.39
C ARG A 66 1.94 13.75 32.18
N LEU A 67 1.39 14.53 31.24
CA LEU A 67 0.81 14.07 29.98
C LEU A 67 1.79 14.28 28.82
N ALA A 68 1.86 13.35 27.87
CA ALA A 68 2.49 13.61 26.56
C ALA A 68 1.54 14.43 25.66
N LEU A 69 1.44 15.75 25.87
CA LEU A 69 0.55 16.64 25.09
C LEU A 69 1.24 17.23 23.84
N PRO A 70 0.55 17.30 22.69
CA PRO A 70 1.07 17.97 21.49
C PRO A 70 1.18 19.49 21.65
N HIS A 71 1.97 20.11 20.77
CA HIS A 71 2.49 21.48 20.86
C HIS A 71 1.48 22.59 21.19
N ALA A 72 0.22 22.45 20.78
CA ALA A 72 -0.86 23.40 21.10
C ALA A 72 -1.09 23.59 22.61
N HIS A 73 -0.72 22.60 23.44
CA HIS A 73 -0.85 22.66 24.89
C HIS A 73 0.35 23.28 25.61
N VAL A 74 1.50 23.52 24.95
CA VAL A 74 2.64 24.19 25.62
C VAL A 74 2.29 25.63 26.00
N SER A 75 1.57 26.33 25.11
CA SER A 75 0.98 27.65 25.41
C SER A 75 -0.02 27.60 26.57
N LEU A 76 -0.71 26.47 26.79
CA LEU A 76 -1.66 26.28 27.89
C LEU A 76 -0.94 26.01 29.23
N ARG A 77 0.08 25.14 29.23
CA ARG A 77 0.91 24.85 30.42
C ARG A 77 1.62 26.09 30.92
N SER A 78 2.28 26.81 30.02
CA SER A 78 2.96 28.06 30.33
C SER A 78 1.98 29.12 30.83
N ALA A 79 0.79 29.26 30.22
CA ALA A 79 -0.25 30.14 30.74
C ALA A 79 -0.71 29.76 32.15
N LEU A 80 -0.90 28.47 32.44
CA LEU A 80 -1.31 27.97 33.75
C LEU A 80 -0.26 28.25 34.82
N ALA A 81 1.01 27.98 34.53
CA ALA A 81 2.14 28.30 35.42
C ALA A 81 2.21 29.81 35.72
N LEU A 82 2.11 30.65 34.68
CA LEU A 82 2.16 32.11 34.81
C LEU A 82 0.91 32.72 35.47
N HIS A 83 -0.23 32.02 35.43
CA HIS A 83 -1.44 32.42 36.14
C HIS A 83 -1.42 31.96 37.60
N ALA A 84 -0.80 30.82 37.93
CA ALA A 84 -0.53 30.42 39.32
C ALA A 84 0.38 31.45 40.02
N LEU A 85 1.44 31.92 39.35
CA LEU A 85 2.33 32.97 39.84
C LEU A 85 1.67 34.34 40.08
N ARG A 86 0.42 34.57 39.64
CA ARG A 86 -0.35 35.77 40.03
C ARG A 86 -0.97 35.68 41.41
N ALA A 87 -1.22 34.47 41.94
CA ALA A 87 -1.82 34.27 43.25
C ALA A 87 -0.79 34.36 44.38
N ALA A 88 0.40 33.78 44.16
CA ALA A 88 1.54 33.92 45.05
C ALA A 88 2.85 33.91 44.23
N TYR A 89 3.68 34.94 44.42
CA TYR A 89 5.04 34.96 43.91
C TYR A 89 5.97 34.56 45.05
N SER A 90 6.60 33.39 44.93
CA SER A 90 7.60 32.85 45.87
C SER A 90 8.69 32.10 45.09
N PRO A 91 9.89 31.86 45.66
CA PRO A 91 10.93 31.08 45.00
C PRO A 91 10.48 29.66 44.64
N GLU A 92 9.72 28.99 45.51
CA GLU A 92 9.18 27.64 45.27
C GLU A 92 8.15 27.63 44.13
N ALA A 93 7.23 28.61 44.10
CA ALA A 93 6.24 28.73 43.03
C ALA A 93 6.90 29.09 41.69
N LEU A 94 7.96 29.90 41.71
CA LEU A 94 8.76 30.24 40.53
C LEU A 94 9.56 29.03 40.03
N LEU A 95 10.19 28.25 40.93
CA LEU A 95 10.82 26.98 40.59
C LEU A 95 9.83 26.05 39.92
N ALA A 96 8.69 25.75 40.55
CA ALA A 96 7.68 24.87 39.96
C ALA A 96 7.13 25.38 38.61
N ALA A 97 6.99 26.70 38.44
CA ALA A 97 6.61 27.29 37.16
C ALA A 97 7.71 27.17 36.09
N LEU A 98 8.98 27.34 36.46
CA LEU A 98 10.14 27.14 35.59
C LEU A 98 10.35 25.67 35.25
N ASP A 99 10.13 24.76 36.20
CA ASP A 99 10.19 23.30 35.98
C ASP A 99 9.07 22.84 35.02
N VAL A 100 7.89 23.46 35.07
CA VAL A 100 6.81 23.21 34.08
C VAL A 100 7.16 23.78 32.69
N LEU A 101 7.93 24.87 32.62
CA LEU A 101 8.47 25.39 31.35
C LEU A 101 9.60 24.52 30.81
N ASP A 102 10.55 24.10 31.66
CA ASP A 102 11.61 23.15 31.34
C ASP A 102 11.00 21.83 30.84
N ALA A 103 10.06 21.26 31.59
CA ALA A 103 9.29 20.08 31.20
C ALA A 103 8.61 20.30 29.84
N ALA A 104 8.00 21.45 29.58
CA ALA A 104 7.45 21.75 28.26
C ALA A 104 8.50 21.85 27.12
N THR A 105 9.79 22.06 27.43
CA THR A 105 10.92 21.97 26.48
C THR A 105 11.66 20.61 26.48
N HIS A 106 11.33 19.71 27.42
CA HIS A 106 11.92 18.38 27.59
C HIS A 106 10.96 17.25 27.14
N GLU A 107 9.68 17.36 27.45
CA GLU A 107 8.63 16.39 27.13
C GLU A 107 8.17 16.51 25.67
N SER A 108 8.39 17.67 25.04
CA SER A 108 8.35 17.84 23.59
C SER A 108 9.57 17.19 22.92
N GLY A 109 9.83 15.91 23.23
CA GLY A 109 10.86 15.13 22.56
C GLY A 109 12.31 15.60 22.82
N ALA A 110 12.69 16.02 24.03
CA ALA A 110 14.04 16.45 24.45
C ALA A 110 15.04 16.92 23.36
N SER A 111 15.21 18.24 23.30
CA SER A 111 16.11 18.99 22.38
C SER A 111 15.61 19.07 20.93
N ARG A 112 14.97 20.22 20.63
CA ARG A 112 14.34 20.61 19.37
C ARG A 112 12.94 19.96 19.19
N LEU A 113 11.90 20.60 18.64
CA LEU A 113 11.75 22.01 18.29
C LEU A 113 10.28 22.48 18.19
N TYR A 114 9.95 23.59 18.85
CA TYR A 114 8.91 24.52 18.41
C TYR A 114 9.30 25.92 18.89
N ALA A 115 9.95 26.72 18.04
CA ALA A 115 10.55 27.99 18.44
C ALA A 115 9.59 28.97 19.16
N PRO A 116 8.28 29.05 18.84
CA PRO A 116 7.34 29.89 19.59
C PRO A 116 7.10 29.43 21.03
N ALA A 117 7.24 28.14 21.35
CA ALA A 117 7.19 27.67 22.75
C ALA A 117 8.43 28.08 23.53
N PHE A 118 9.62 27.96 22.93
CA PHE A 118 10.86 28.46 23.54
C PHE A 118 10.83 29.99 23.68
N ALA A 119 10.28 30.72 22.70
CA ALA A 119 10.07 32.17 22.79
C ALA A 119 9.06 32.55 23.90
N ALA A 120 8.02 31.74 24.12
CA ALA A 120 7.10 31.90 25.24
C ALA A 120 7.81 31.64 26.59
N ALA A 121 8.61 30.58 26.72
CA ALA A 121 9.38 30.31 27.94
C ALA A 121 10.40 31.43 28.24
N VAL A 122 11.15 31.87 27.23
CA VAL A 122 12.15 32.94 27.35
C VAL A 122 11.52 34.29 27.67
N SER A 123 10.45 34.70 26.98
CA SER A 123 9.76 35.97 27.26
C SER A 123 9.17 36.02 28.67
N ALA A 124 8.69 34.88 29.19
CA ALA A 124 8.24 34.76 30.58
C ALA A 124 9.39 34.93 31.59
N LEU A 125 10.50 34.19 31.40
CA LEU A 125 11.69 34.29 32.24
C LEU A 125 12.28 35.71 32.23
N LEU A 126 12.34 36.35 31.05
CA LEU A 126 12.84 37.71 30.91
C LEU A 126 11.93 38.75 31.55
N ALA A 127 10.60 38.64 31.41
CA ALA A 127 9.69 39.57 32.06
C ALA A 127 9.77 39.45 33.60
N ALA A 128 9.92 38.23 34.14
CA ALA A 128 10.17 38.00 35.56
C ALA A 128 11.51 38.63 36.01
N HIS A 129 12.59 38.37 35.28
CA HIS A 129 13.91 38.93 35.54
C HIS A 129 13.90 40.47 35.51
N TYR A 130 13.35 41.09 34.46
CA TYR A 130 13.34 42.54 34.32
C TYR A 130 12.50 43.21 35.41
N ALA A 131 11.33 42.64 35.75
CA ALA A 131 10.48 43.16 36.82
C ALA A 131 11.11 43.00 38.22
N TRP A 132 11.91 41.95 38.46
CA TRP A 132 12.66 41.75 39.70
C TRP A 132 13.87 42.70 39.81
N ALA A 133 14.64 42.83 38.73
CA ALA A 133 15.87 43.62 38.67
C ALA A 133 15.64 45.13 38.48
N GLY A 134 14.39 45.59 38.43
CA GLY A 134 14.05 47.01 38.21
C GLY A 134 14.42 47.53 36.82
N LEU A 135 14.36 46.66 35.81
CA LEU A 135 14.80 46.94 34.44
C LEU A 135 13.62 47.22 33.51
N GLN A 136 13.84 48.18 32.61
CA GLN A 136 13.13 48.28 31.34
C GLN A 136 14.17 48.16 30.21
N PRO A 137 13.99 47.26 29.24
CA PRO A 137 14.66 47.39 27.95
C PRO A 137 14.09 48.59 27.18
N ASP A 138 14.85 49.14 26.24
CA ASP A 138 14.33 50.08 25.26
C ASP A 138 13.26 49.36 24.40
N ASP A 139 12.04 49.90 24.35
CA ASP A 139 10.88 49.21 23.77
C ASP A 139 10.49 49.79 22.40
N ASP A 140 10.72 48.99 21.34
CA ASP A 140 10.24 49.24 19.96
C ASP A 140 8.72 48.96 19.78
N ASP A 141 7.99 48.56 20.85
CA ASP A 141 6.64 47.95 20.75
C ASP A 141 5.56 48.52 21.72
N ASP A 142 5.89 49.32 22.76
CA ASP A 142 4.97 49.65 23.87
C ASP A 142 4.64 51.17 24.07
N GLU A 143 5.14 52.10 23.24
CA GLU A 143 4.70 53.53 23.23
C GLU A 143 4.01 53.95 21.91
N GLY A 144 2.70 53.68 21.78
CA GLY A 144 1.91 54.22 20.64
C GLY A 144 0.48 53.71 20.49
N GLU A 145 -0.50 54.45 21.03
CA GLU A 145 -1.96 54.28 20.85
C GLU A 145 -2.55 52.90 21.23
N ALA A 146 -3.88 52.81 21.19
CA ALA A 146 -4.59 51.55 21.46
C ALA A 146 -4.43 50.60 20.26
N PRO A 147 -4.04 49.33 20.46
CA PRO A 147 -3.67 48.44 19.36
C PRO A 147 -4.86 48.14 18.44
N PRO A 148 -4.67 48.17 17.11
CA PRO A 148 -5.70 47.71 16.18
C PRO A 148 -6.01 46.22 16.40
N PRO A 149 -7.25 45.75 16.10
CA PRO A 149 -7.70 44.40 16.41
C PRO A 149 -7.06 43.35 15.48
N ALA A 150 -5.79 43.02 15.70
CA ALA A 150 -5.07 41.98 14.99
C ALA A 150 -5.42 40.57 15.55
N PRO A 151 -5.72 39.56 14.69
CA PRO A 151 -6.24 38.25 15.11
C PRO A 151 -5.19 37.31 15.74
N LEU A 152 -4.06 37.84 16.21
CA LEU A 152 -2.86 37.09 16.61
C LEU A 152 -2.56 37.12 18.11
N VAL A 153 -3.15 38.02 18.89
CA VAL A 153 -3.05 37.98 20.36
C VAL A 153 -4.11 37.02 20.90
N ARG A 154 -3.71 36.04 21.70
CA ARG A 154 -4.62 35.05 22.30
C ARG A 154 -4.40 34.95 23.81
N ASP A 155 -5.49 34.77 24.55
CA ASP A 155 -5.48 34.29 25.93
C ASP A 155 -5.74 32.76 25.91
N PRO A 156 -4.72 31.91 26.17
CA PRO A 156 -4.92 30.46 26.16
C PRO A 156 -5.82 29.96 27.30
N LEU A 157 -5.92 30.69 28.41
CA LEU A 157 -6.75 30.28 29.55
C LEU A 157 -8.22 30.60 29.29
N ALA A 158 -8.52 31.75 28.68
CA ALA A 158 -9.88 32.05 28.23
C ALA A 158 -10.31 31.06 27.13
N HIS A 159 -9.44 30.80 26.14
CA HIS A 159 -9.76 29.94 25.00
C HIS A 159 -9.95 28.45 25.37
N TRP A 160 -9.07 27.88 26.19
CA TRP A 160 -9.13 26.46 26.56
C TRP A 160 -9.97 26.20 27.82
N LEU A 161 -9.90 27.09 28.81
CA LEU A 161 -10.43 26.84 30.16
C LEU A 161 -11.58 27.77 30.55
N GLY A 162 -11.89 28.81 29.78
CA GLY A 162 -12.91 29.81 30.15
C GLY A 162 -12.46 30.76 31.28
N ILE A 163 -11.18 30.74 31.63
CA ILE A 163 -10.62 31.59 32.69
C ILE A 163 -10.32 32.96 32.07
N ALA A 164 -11.13 33.96 32.40
CA ALA A 164 -10.91 35.34 31.95
C ALA A 164 -9.64 35.94 32.56
N HIS A 165 -9.08 36.95 31.88
CA HIS A 165 -7.90 37.71 32.30
C HIS A 165 -6.63 36.86 32.46
N GLY A 166 -6.36 35.90 31.58
CA GLY A 166 -5.08 35.20 31.54
C GLY A 166 -3.89 36.09 31.20
N PRO A 167 -2.65 35.54 31.16
CA PRO A 167 -1.55 36.16 30.44
C PRO A 167 -1.84 36.12 28.93
N LEU A 168 -1.30 37.09 28.16
CA LEU A 168 -1.60 37.26 26.75
C LEU A 168 -0.41 36.86 25.87
N LEU A 169 -0.61 35.87 25.00
CA LEU A 169 0.40 35.36 24.08
C LEU A 169 0.28 36.07 22.72
N GLY A 170 1.41 36.57 22.20
CA GLY A 170 1.57 37.11 20.86
C GLY A 170 2.69 36.41 20.07
N PRO A 171 3.01 36.86 18.85
CA PRO A 171 3.95 36.18 17.95
C PRO A 171 5.40 36.15 18.47
N ALA A 172 5.81 37.13 19.30
CA ALA A 172 7.14 37.17 19.92
C ALA A 172 7.21 36.44 21.28
N GLY A 173 6.09 35.91 21.79
CA GLY A 173 5.97 35.37 23.16
C GLY A 173 4.93 36.12 23.99
N TRP A 174 5.07 36.10 25.31
CA TRP A 174 4.11 36.74 26.23
C TRP A 174 4.26 38.27 26.24
N ARG A 175 3.13 38.99 26.19
CA ARG A 175 3.12 40.45 26.42
C ARG A 175 3.52 40.74 27.87
N ARG A 176 4.64 41.46 28.08
CA ARG A 176 5.20 41.73 29.42
C ARG A 176 4.19 42.39 30.36
N ALA A 177 3.39 43.33 29.85
CA ALA A 177 2.31 44.00 30.60
C ALA A 177 1.21 43.05 31.14
N SER A 178 1.10 41.83 30.62
CA SER A 178 0.09 40.83 31.06
C SER A 178 0.61 39.81 32.09
N LEU A 179 1.89 39.88 32.48
CA LEU A 179 2.54 38.90 33.35
C LEU A 179 2.57 39.34 34.83
N PRO A 180 2.57 38.39 35.79
CA PRO A 180 2.82 38.72 37.20
C PRO A 180 4.19 39.38 37.39
N ARG A 181 4.25 40.38 38.27
CA ARG A 181 5.50 41.04 38.66
C ARG A 181 5.97 40.55 40.04
N PRO A 182 7.21 40.03 40.18
CA PRO A 182 7.81 39.74 41.49
C PRO A 182 7.88 40.98 42.38
N GLN A 183 7.94 40.75 43.70
CA GLN A 183 8.32 41.78 44.67
C GLN A 183 9.87 41.80 44.80
N PRO A 184 10.54 42.96 44.67
CA PRO A 184 12.00 43.04 44.48
C PRO A 184 12.84 42.86 45.77
N ALA A 185 12.35 42.07 46.74
CA ALA A 185 12.97 41.95 48.06
C ALA A 185 12.80 40.57 48.75
N GLN A 186 12.44 39.51 48.00
CA GLN A 186 12.32 38.16 48.56
C GLN A 186 13.67 37.41 48.50
N PRO A 187 14.11 36.73 49.58
CA PRO A 187 15.30 35.88 49.54
C PRO A 187 15.07 34.67 48.61
N GLY A 188 16.15 34.16 48.01
CA GLY A 188 16.10 33.03 47.08
C GLY A 188 15.69 33.35 45.63
N LEU A 189 15.05 34.50 45.36
CA LEU A 189 14.76 34.90 43.97
C LEU A 189 16.03 35.20 43.16
N GLU A 190 17.13 35.60 43.78
CA GLU A 190 18.41 35.85 43.11
C GLU A 190 19.03 34.59 42.48
N GLU A 191 18.80 33.41 43.07
CA GLU A 191 19.26 32.12 42.51
C GLU A 191 18.50 31.70 41.24
N LEU A 192 17.36 32.35 40.96
CA LEU A 192 16.43 32.01 39.87
C LEU A 192 16.34 33.12 38.81
N LEU A 193 16.36 34.38 39.24
CA LEU A 193 16.22 35.59 38.44
C LEU A 193 17.50 36.44 38.40
N GLY A 194 18.57 36.04 39.08
CA GLY A 194 19.89 36.65 38.97
C GLY A 194 20.47 36.54 37.56
N GLU A 195 21.41 37.44 37.23
CA GLU A 195 21.95 37.58 35.88
C GLU A 195 22.52 36.27 35.31
N GLU A 196 23.37 35.56 36.06
CA GLU A 196 24.00 34.32 35.58
C GLU A 196 23.04 33.12 35.59
N ALA A 197 22.04 33.10 36.48
CA ALA A 197 21.01 32.06 36.52
C ALA A 197 20.12 32.13 35.26
N VAL A 198 19.66 33.34 34.92
CA VAL A 198 18.90 33.64 33.70
C VAL A 198 19.75 33.35 32.47
N ARG A 199 21.00 33.85 32.41
CA ARG A 199 21.95 33.56 31.32
C ARG A 199 22.17 32.07 31.10
N THR A 200 22.37 31.29 32.16
CA THR A 200 22.62 29.84 32.07
C THR A 200 21.41 29.12 31.49
N ARG A 201 20.21 29.38 32.02
CA ARG A 201 18.94 28.82 31.55
C ARG A 201 18.63 29.23 30.11
N MET A 202 18.88 30.49 29.74
CA MET A 202 18.74 30.96 28.35
C MET A 202 19.73 30.30 27.40
N ARG A 203 21.00 30.13 27.79
CA ARG A 203 22.05 29.45 27.01
C ARG A 203 21.68 27.99 26.76
N GLU A 204 21.11 27.32 27.75
CA GLU A 204 20.60 25.96 27.64
C GLU A 204 19.39 25.87 26.70
N TRP A 205 18.32 26.63 26.96
CA TRP A 205 17.15 26.69 26.09
C TRP A 205 17.52 27.09 24.64
N TRP A 206 18.49 27.98 24.47
CA TRP A 206 19.06 28.34 23.17
C TRP A 206 19.69 27.14 22.45
N SER A 207 20.52 26.34 23.14
CA SER A 207 21.16 25.15 22.55
C SER A 207 20.15 24.09 22.08
N ARG A 208 18.94 24.08 22.67
CA ARG A 208 17.80 23.23 22.32
C ARG A 208 16.91 23.80 21.20
N VAL A 209 17.15 25.02 20.72
CA VAL A 209 16.35 25.66 19.66
C VAL A 209 17.20 26.08 18.45
N ALA A 210 18.52 26.18 18.61
CA ALA A 210 19.48 26.68 17.60
C ALA A 210 19.48 25.92 16.26
N GLY A 211 18.99 24.68 16.23
CA GLY A 211 18.84 23.90 15.00
C GLY A 211 17.68 24.31 14.10
N ASP A 212 16.80 25.23 14.52
CA ASP A 212 15.71 25.71 13.67
C ASP A 212 16.24 26.77 12.70
N VAL A 213 16.56 26.34 11.48
CA VAL A 213 17.11 27.28 10.50
C VAL A 213 16.08 28.34 10.06
N ARG A 214 14.78 28.13 10.34
CA ARG A 214 13.69 29.05 9.95
C ARG A 214 13.23 29.99 11.07
N GLN A 215 13.24 29.55 12.33
CA GLN A 215 12.63 30.30 13.45
C GLN A 215 13.52 30.48 14.70
N SER A 216 14.72 29.89 14.76
CA SER A 216 15.60 29.99 15.95
C SER A 216 15.95 31.44 16.33
N GLN A 217 15.98 32.35 15.35
CA GLN A 217 16.21 33.78 15.57
C GLN A 217 15.23 34.44 16.53
N VAL A 218 13.96 33.96 16.64
CA VAL A 218 12.96 34.55 17.54
C VAL A 218 13.41 34.43 19.00
N VAL A 219 14.06 33.31 19.35
CA VAL A 219 14.60 33.05 20.69
C VAL A 219 15.99 33.68 20.86
N TRP A 220 16.83 33.60 19.83
CA TRP A 220 18.17 34.20 19.87
C TRP A 220 18.12 35.72 20.04
N ASN A 221 17.17 36.40 19.37
CA ASN A 221 16.98 37.85 19.49
C ASN A 221 16.69 38.26 20.94
N GLN A 222 15.81 37.52 21.65
CA GLN A 222 15.50 37.80 23.05
C GLN A 222 16.71 37.61 23.97
N PHE A 223 17.54 36.60 23.71
CA PHE A 223 18.80 36.38 24.43
C PHE A 223 19.84 37.46 24.13
N LEU A 224 19.93 37.91 22.87
CA LEU A 224 20.80 39.03 22.50
C LEU A 224 20.37 40.34 23.18
N THR A 225 19.08 40.65 23.22
CA THR A 225 18.55 41.84 23.93
C THR A 225 18.92 41.83 25.40
N PHE A 226 18.82 40.68 26.08
CA PHE A 226 19.25 40.51 27.47
C PHE A 226 20.74 40.81 27.67
N GLU A 227 21.62 40.22 26.85
CA GLU A 227 23.07 40.43 26.98
C GLU A 227 23.49 41.87 26.62
N LEU A 228 22.88 42.47 25.59
CA LEU A 228 23.14 43.86 25.20
C LEU A 228 22.66 44.85 26.28
N LEU A 229 21.53 44.59 26.93
CA LEU A 229 21.02 45.42 28.03
C LEU A 229 21.98 45.40 29.22
N HIS A 230 22.46 44.22 29.64
CA HIS A 230 23.41 44.12 30.75
C HIS A 230 24.79 44.69 30.39
N LEU A 231 25.25 44.52 29.14
CA LEU A 231 26.45 45.18 28.63
C LEU A 231 26.32 46.71 28.60
N ALA A 232 25.14 47.25 28.28
CA ALA A 232 24.92 48.70 28.26
C ALA A 232 25.12 49.33 29.65
N ARG A 233 24.72 48.60 30.72
CA ARG A 233 24.87 48.96 32.13
C ARG A 233 26.29 48.76 32.65
N ASP A 234 26.92 47.62 32.34
CA ASP A 234 28.25 47.25 32.82
C ASP A 234 29.16 46.89 31.63
N ARG A 235 30.13 47.77 31.34
CA ARG A 235 30.94 47.76 30.10
C ARG A 235 32.32 47.13 30.31
N THR A 236 32.40 46.01 31.01
CA THR A 236 33.68 45.28 31.16
C THR A 236 34.14 44.70 29.82
N SER A 237 35.46 44.59 29.64
CA SER A 237 36.07 43.93 28.49
C SER A 237 35.64 42.46 28.36
N GLU A 238 35.38 41.79 29.49
CA GLU A 238 34.91 40.41 29.54
C GLU A 238 33.47 40.28 29.01
N ARG A 239 32.56 41.20 29.36
CA ARG A 239 31.20 41.24 28.80
C ARG A 239 31.21 41.56 27.31
N VAL A 240 32.04 42.50 26.85
CA VAL A 240 32.22 42.79 25.41
C VAL A 240 32.69 41.56 24.66
N GLU A 241 33.69 40.83 25.18
CA GLU A 241 34.19 39.60 24.56
C GLU A 241 33.17 38.46 24.57
N ALA A 242 32.37 38.32 25.64
CA ALA A 242 31.30 37.34 25.73
C ALA A 242 30.20 37.58 24.66
N VAL A 243 29.77 38.83 24.46
CA VAL A 243 28.81 39.19 23.41
C VAL A 243 29.43 38.98 22.01
N ARG A 244 30.72 39.32 21.82
CA ARG A 244 31.45 39.01 20.58
C ARG A 244 31.46 37.51 20.27
N ALA A 245 31.69 36.67 21.28
CA ALA A 245 31.67 35.22 21.15
C ALA A 245 30.27 34.69 20.82
N MET A 246 29.21 35.26 21.40
CA MET A 246 27.82 34.92 21.09
C MET A 246 27.46 35.20 19.62
N PHE A 247 27.82 36.37 19.08
CA PHE A 247 27.67 36.67 17.65
C PHE A 247 28.50 35.72 16.78
N ALA A 248 29.77 35.48 17.12
CA ALA A 248 30.65 34.59 16.36
C ALA A 248 30.18 33.13 16.35
N ALA A 249 29.55 32.66 17.43
CA ALA A 249 28.90 31.35 17.48
C ALA A 249 27.64 31.31 16.58
N ARG A 250 26.80 32.35 16.63
CA ARG A 250 25.56 32.42 15.82
C ARG A 250 25.84 32.49 14.32
N MET A 251 26.83 33.28 13.89
CA MET A 251 27.22 33.39 12.48
C MET A 251 27.76 32.08 11.87
N ARG A 252 28.12 31.08 12.69
CA ARG A 252 28.56 29.74 12.26
C ARG A 252 27.42 28.72 12.11
N GLN A 253 26.17 29.11 12.36
CA GLN A 253 24.99 28.24 12.28
C GLN A 253 24.09 28.67 11.11
N PRO A 254 23.56 27.75 10.28
CA PRO A 254 22.59 28.10 9.23
C PRO A 254 21.30 28.65 9.85
N HIS A 255 20.83 29.82 9.38
CA HIS A 255 19.54 30.39 9.78
C HIS A 255 19.06 31.49 8.83
N HIS A 256 17.76 31.77 8.86
CA HIS A 256 17.06 32.81 8.09
C HIS A 256 17.72 34.19 8.21
N ASP A 257 17.89 34.70 9.43
CA ASP A 257 18.39 36.07 9.71
C ASP A 257 19.93 36.19 9.69
N LEU A 258 20.64 35.38 8.88
CA LEU A 258 22.11 35.43 8.76
C LEU A 258 22.62 36.84 8.39
N GLN A 259 21.88 37.57 7.55
CA GLN A 259 22.24 38.92 7.10
C GLN A 259 22.03 39.96 8.22
N ALA A 260 20.85 40.00 8.84
CA ALA A 260 20.54 40.91 9.94
C ALA A 260 21.42 40.65 11.18
N THR A 261 21.83 39.41 11.41
CA THR A 261 22.81 39.03 12.45
C THR A 261 24.19 39.66 12.19
N PHE A 262 24.65 39.67 10.93
CA PHE A 262 25.91 40.30 10.54
C PHE A 262 25.84 41.83 10.63
N GLU A 263 24.71 42.44 10.27
CA GLU A 263 24.48 43.89 10.39
C GLU A 263 24.45 44.34 11.86
N ARG A 264 23.75 43.60 12.73
CA ARG A 264 23.79 43.84 14.19
C ARG A 264 25.19 43.63 14.77
N PHE A 265 25.95 42.64 14.28
CA PHE A 265 27.35 42.46 14.66
C PHE A 265 28.22 43.65 14.23
N SER A 266 28.00 44.19 13.02
CA SER A 266 28.68 45.39 12.52
C SER A 266 28.48 46.58 13.46
N SER A 267 27.22 46.86 13.82
CA SER A 267 26.86 47.94 14.76
C SER A 267 27.42 47.70 16.17
N PHE A 268 27.47 46.45 16.62
CA PHE A 268 28.08 46.08 17.89
C PHE A 268 29.59 46.36 17.90
N VAL A 269 30.33 45.90 16.89
CA VAL A 269 31.78 46.15 16.78
C VAL A 269 32.09 47.65 16.67
N SER A 270 31.32 48.42 15.88
CA SER A 270 31.53 49.88 15.77
C SER A 270 31.20 50.67 17.04
N THR A 271 30.38 50.11 17.94
CA THR A 271 29.94 50.78 19.19
C THR A 271 30.82 50.41 20.40
N TYR A 272 31.28 49.15 20.47
CA TYR A 272 31.92 48.59 21.66
C TYR A 272 33.40 48.20 21.47
N MET A 273 34.00 48.39 20.29
CA MET A 273 35.40 47.99 20.02
C MET A 273 36.25 49.11 19.41
N PRO A 274 37.59 49.07 19.60
CA PRO A 274 38.52 49.98 18.93
C PRO A 274 38.47 49.88 17.39
N ALA A 275 38.50 51.02 16.72
CA ALA A 275 38.31 51.13 15.27
C ALA A 275 39.40 50.41 14.45
N ASP A 276 40.62 50.29 14.97
CA ASP A 276 41.74 49.56 14.36
C ASP A 276 41.49 48.04 14.26
N VAL A 277 40.59 47.50 15.07
CA VAL A 277 40.23 46.07 15.06
C VAL A 277 38.99 45.78 14.18
N TYR A 278 38.30 46.83 13.71
CA TYR A 278 37.03 46.71 12.96
C TYR A 278 37.18 45.93 11.65
N GLU A 279 38.02 46.38 10.71
CA GLU A 279 38.14 45.76 9.38
C GLU A 279 38.53 44.27 9.46
N LYS A 280 39.50 43.95 10.33
CA LYS A 280 39.97 42.59 10.56
C LYS A 280 38.88 41.69 11.14
N THR A 281 38.06 42.23 12.04
CA THR A 281 36.93 41.51 12.65
C THR A 281 35.81 41.27 11.66
N MET A 282 35.42 42.31 10.88
CA MET A 282 34.36 42.21 9.88
C MET A 282 34.74 41.31 8.69
N SER A 283 36.01 41.32 8.27
CA SER A 283 36.54 40.40 7.26
C SER A 283 36.44 38.94 7.72
N SER A 284 36.88 38.64 8.95
CA SER A 284 36.80 37.30 9.55
C SER A 284 35.36 36.81 9.76
N ALA A 285 34.46 37.72 10.17
CA ALA A 285 33.04 37.44 10.29
C ALA A 285 32.38 37.15 8.93
N SER A 286 32.67 37.96 7.91
CA SER A 286 32.14 37.77 6.55
C SER A 286 32.54 36.41 5.96
N ALA A 287 33.83 36.04 6.10
CA ALA A 287 34.32 34.72 5.69
C ALA A 287 33.62 33.55 6.42
N SER A 288 33.21 33.75 7.68
CA SER A 288 32.54 32.73 8.48
C SER A 288 31.09 32.44 8.04
N LEU A 289 30.44 33.35 7.29
CA LEU A 289 29.04 33.22 6.86
C LEU A 289 28.84 32.31 5.63
N ALA A 290 29.89 32.04 4.85
CA ALA A 290 29.76 31.40 3.54
C ALA A 290 29.14 29.99 3.61
N ALA A 291 29.68 29.10 4.45
CA ALA A 291 29.17 27.74 4.61
C ALA A 291 27.78 27.70 5.30
N PRO A 292 27.52 28.46 6.38
CA PRO A 292 26.17 28.58 6.96
C PRO A 292 25.10 29.11 5.98
N ARG A 293 25.45 30.06 5.11
CA ARG A 293 24.53 30.56 4.07
C ARG A 293 24.25 29.51 2.99
N ALA A 294 25.26 28.73 2.60
CA ALA A 294 25.08 27.61 1.67
C ALA A 294 24.20 26.50 2.28
N ALA A 295 24.48 26.07 3.51
CA ALA A 295 23.68 25.07 4.21
C ALA A 295 22.24 25.54 4.47
N TYR A 296 22.02 26.83 4.74
CA TYR A 296 20.66 27.38 4.84
C TYR A 296 19.92 27.31 3.49
N ALA A 297 20.58 27.67 2.39
CA ALA A 297 20.00 27.61 1.05
C ALA A 297 19.70 26.17 0.59
N GLU A 298 20.51 25.19 0.99
CA GLU A 298 20.25 23.76 0.77
C GLU A 298 19.02 23.27 1.54
N LEU A 299 18.87 23.69 2.81
CA LEU A 299 17.75 23.27 3.66
C LEU A 299 16.42 23.97 3.33
N THR A 300 16.45 25.21 2.82
CA THR A 300 15.25 26.06 2.63
C THR A 300 14.13 25.41 1.79
N PRO A 301 14.37 24.75 0.64
CA PRO A 301 13.32 24.07 -0.12
C PRO A 301 12.60 22.97 0.66
N PHE A 302 13.27 22.37 1.63
CA PHE A 302 12.70 21.34 2.51
C PHE A 302 11.99 21.97 3.73
N GLU A 303 12.46 23.13 4.22
CA GLU A 303 11.77 23.96 5.22
C GLU A 303 10.41 24.48 4.75
N ASP A 304 10.29 24.83 3.46
CA ASP A 304 9.01 25.22 2.84
C ASP A 304 8.10 24.02 2.53
N ALA A 305 8.69 22.82 2.38
CA ALA A 305 7.95 21.59 2.16
C ALA A 305 7.35 20.97 3.45
N LEU A 306 7.61 21.53 4.64
CA LEU A 306 7.24 20.94 5.94
C LEU A 306 5.77 20.50 6.16
N PRO A 307 4.74 21.03 5.44
CA PRO A 307 3.40 20.42 5.43
C PRO A 307 3.37 18.95 4.96
N SER A 308 4.45 18.45 4.36
CA SER A 308 4.71 17.04 4.10
C SER A 308 6.13 16.68 4.54
N TRP A 309 6.26 15.82 5.54
CA TRP A 309 7.55 15.37 6.10
C TRP A 309 8.28 14.34 5.21
N ARG A 310 7.56 13.65 4.31
CA ARG A 310 8.09 12.53 3.51
C ARG A 310 9.21 12.93 2.53
N PRO A 311 9.16 14.08 1.83
CA PRO A 311 10.30 14.59 1.05
C PRO A 311 11.53 14.88 1.93
N TYR A 312 11.33 15.41 3.14
CA TYR A 312 12.42 15.73 4.06
C TYR A 312 13.19 14.47 4.47
N LEU A 313 12.50 13.40 4.86
CA LEU A 313 13.16 12.15 5.26
C LEU A 313 13.90 11.47 4.10
N ARG A 314 13.43 11.62 2.85
CA ARG A 314 14.16 11.14 1.67
C ARG A 314 15.48 11.90 1.46
N HIS A 315 15.51 13.19 1.73
CA HIS A 315 16.74 13.98 1.68
C HIS A 315 17.68 13.62 2.85
N VAL A 316 17.18 13.55 4.09
CA VAL A 316 17.99 13.17 5.26
C VAL A 316 18.55 11.75 5.16
N GLY A 317 17.76 10.78 4.68
CA GLY A 317 18.24 9.42 4.43
C GLY A 317 19.28 9.33 3.30
N ALA A 318 19.31 10.31 2.38
CA ALA A 318 20.35 10.43 1.37
C ALA A 318 21.62 11.12 1.90
N LEU A 319 21.52 11.97 2.94
CA LEU A 319 22.64 12.57 3.67
C LEU A 319 23.37 11.53 4.55
N ARG A 320 24.02 10.54 3.91
CA ARG A 320 24.87 9.56 4.61
C ARG A 320 25.92 10.29 5.48
N PRO A 321 26.09 9.92 6.76
CA PRO A 321 27.07 10.57 7.62
C PRO A 321 28.49 10.26 7.15
N PRO A 322 29.22 11.29 6.70
CA PRO A 322 30.31 11.74 7.54
C PRO A 322 30.32 13.24 7.85
N HIS A 323 29.59 14.08 7.09
CA HIS A 323 29.73 15.55 7.14
C HIS A 323 28.43 16.33 6.90
N ALA A 324 27.50 16.35 7.87
CA ALA A 324 26.56 17.47 8.08
C ALA A 324 25.89 17.36 9.47
N HIS A 325 25.70 18.51 10.10
CA HIS A 325 24.94 18.81 11.33
C HIS A 325 23.96 17.71 11.85
N ILE A 326 24.41 16.84 12.76
CA ILE A 326 23.53 15.96 13.59
C ILE A 326 22.43 16.81 14.24
N ASP A 327 22.83 17.99 14.73
CA ASP A 327 21.99 19.09 15.18
C ASP A 327 20.78 19.41 14.29
N ALA A 328 20.94 19.47 12.97
CA ALA A 328 19.87 19.80 12.01
C ALA A 328 19.01 18.58 11.65
N ILE A 329 19.63 17.39 11.67
CA ILE A 329 18.96 16.10 11.50
C ILE A 329 17.96 15.89 12.65
N SER A 330 18.44 15.95 13.91
CA SER A 330 17.57 15.95 15.10
C SER A 330 16.53 17.06 15.02
N ALA A 331 16.94 18.31 14.74
CA ALA A 331 16.01 19.44 14.63
C ALA A 331 14.82 19.20 13.69
N THR A 332 14.92 18.30 12.71
CA THR A 332 13.83 18.07 11.77
C THR A 332 13.10 16.75 11.93
N TYR A 333 13.73 15.70 12.46
CA TYR A 333 12.96 14.55 12.93
C TYR A 333 11.97 14.98 14.04
N GLU A 334 12.40 15.77 15.00
CA GLU A 334 11.51 16.25 16.08
C GLU A 334 10.39 17.18 15.54
N ARG A 335 10.66 18.00 14.50
CA ARG A 335 9.62 18.84 13.85
C ARG A 335 8.68 18.04 12.94
N ALA A 336 9.15 16.96 12.31
CA ALA A 336 8.30 16.02 11.59
C ALA A 336 7.38 15.26 12.57
N LEU A 337 7.90 14.87 13.73
CA LEU A 337 7.10 14.29 14.83
C LEU A 337 6.13 15.31 15.42
N ALA A 338 6.49 16.60 15.47
CA ALA A 338 5.61 17.69 15.89
C ALA A 338 4.40 17.88 14.96
N THR A 339 4.59 17.80 13.63
CA THR A 339 3.49 17.89 12.65
C THR A 339 2.68 16.59 12.53
N LEU A 340 3.33 15.44 12.75
CA LEU A 340 2.68 14.11 12.86
C LEU A 340 2.00 13.84 14.21
N GLY A 341 1.97 14.82 15.11
CA GLY A 341 1.53 14.65 16.49
C GLY A 341 0.21 13.89 16.64
N LEU A 342 0.14 13.07 17.70
CA LEU A 342 -1.05 12.34 18.15
C LEU A 342 -2.33 13.17 17.90
N PRO A 343 -3.33 12.64 17.15
CA PRO A 343 -4.25 13.47 16.39
C PRO A 343 -4.99 14.53 17.20
N GLN A 344 -5.30 15.63 16.52
CA GLN A 344 -6.02 16.80 17.02
C GLN A 344 -7.49 16.56 17.46
N ALA A 345 -7.88 15.31 17.74
CA ALA A 345 -9.09 14.97 18.51
C ALA A 345 -9.11 15.58 19.94
N LEU A 346 -8.00 16.20 20.36
CA LEU A 346 -7.85 17.05 21.56
C LEU A 346 -7.42 18.50 21.26
N GLY A 347 -7.24 18.89 19.99
CA GLY A 347 -6.60 20.16 19.61
C GLY A 347 -7.18 20.87 18.39
N GLY A 348 -8.36 20.48 17.91
CA GLY A 348 -8.98 20.98 16.69
C GLY A 348 -10.44 21.44 16.81
N GLU A 349 -11.04 21.39 18.00
CA GLU A 349 -12.39 21.94 18.26
C GLU A 349 -12.52 22.24 19.76
N ALA A 350 -13.35 23.24 20.12
CA ALA A 350 -13.56 23.59 21.52
C ALA A 350 -14.13 22.39 22.30
N VAL A 351 -13.63 22.12 23.49
CA VAL A 351 -14.16 21.04 24.35
C VAL A 351 -15.35 21.59 25.15
N PRO A 352 -16.61 21.23 24.81
CA PRO A 352 -17.77 21.62 25.60
C PRO A 352 -17.74 20.87 26.95
N ALA A 353 -18.59 21.23 27.91
CA ALA A 353 -18.80 20.35 29.05
C ALA A 353 -19.28 18.97 28.54
N SER A 354 -18.90 17.87 29.21
CA SER A 354 -19.21 16.53 28.67
C SER A 354 -20.70 16.30 28.46
N ALA A 355 -21.56 16.89 29.30
CA ALA A 355 -23.01 16.86 29.10
C ALA A 355 -23.45 17.52 27.77
N GLU A 356 -22.88 18.68 27.43
CA GLU A 356 -23.19 19.41 26.19
C GLU A 356 -22.67 18.65 24.97
N ARG A 357 -21.41 18.17 25.02
CA ARG A 357 -20.81 17.38 23.94
C ARG A 357 -21.54 16.05 23.74
N ASP A 358 -21.87 15.35 24.83
CA ASP A 358 -22.64 14.11 24.75
C ASP A 358 -24.05 14.37 24.20
N GLU A 359 -24.67 15.51 24.53
CA GLU A 359 -25.98 15.86 24.00
C GLU A 359 -25.93 16.29 22.53
N GLU A 360 -24.91 17.04 22.10
CA GLU A 360 -24.64 17.33 20.69
C GLU A 360 -24.32 16.05 19.91
N GLN A 361 -23.45 15.18 20.41
CA GLN A 361 -23.17 13.89 19.78
C GLN A 361 -24.42 13.00 19.75
N ARG A 362 -25.29 13.04 20.76
CA ARG A 362 -26.61 12.36 20.72
C ARG A 362 -27.57 13.00 19.71
N LYS A 363 -27.60 14.34 19.58
CA LYS A 363 -28.41 15.07 18.59
C LYS A 363 -27.93 14.77 17.16
N GLU A 364 -26.63 14.83 16.92
CA GLU A 364 -26.03 14.55 15.63
C GLU A 364 -26.15 13.07 15.25
N ARG A 365 -25.92 12.14 16.18
CA ARG A 365 -26.16 10.69 15.99
C ARG A 365 -27.63 10.36 15.72
N ARG A 366 -28.58 11.16 16.23
CA ARG A 366 -30.01 11.09 15.87
C ARG A 366 -30.28 11.68 14.48
N ARG A 367 -29.60 12.75 14.09
CA ARG A 367 -29.72 13.45 12.79
C ARG A 367 -29.14 12.65 11.62
N ILE A 368 -27.92 12.11 11.75
CA ILE A 368 -27.25 11.33 10.67
C ILE A 368 -27.57 9.83 10.73
N GLY A 369 -28.08 9.36 11.87
CA GLY A 369 -28.44 7.97 12.10
C GLY A 369 -27.24 7.05 12.40
N GLY A 370 -27.52 5.93 13.07
CA GLY A 370 -26.48 5.04 13.63
C GLY A 370 -25.50 4.43 12.62
N ARG A 371 -25.89 4.26 11.35
CA ARG A 371 -25.00 3.73 10.29
C ARG A 371 -23.97 4.77 9.84
N ALA A 372 -24.39 6.02 9.58
CA ALA A 372 -23.46 7.09 9.23
C ALA A 372 -22.55 7.47 10.42
N TRP A 373 -23.08 7.40 11.64
CA TRP A 373 -22.29 7.57 12.86
C TRP A 373 -21.18 6.52 12.98
N LYS A 374 -21.49 5.22 12.81
CA LYS A 374 -20.48 4.16 12.88
C LYS A 374 -19.43 4.29 11.76
N ALA A 375 -19.84 4.60 10.54
CA ALA A 375 -18.91 4.84 9.43
C ALA A 375 -17.99 6.06 9.68
N ARG A 376 -18.46 7.07 10.43
CA ARG A 376 -17.64 8.19 10.89
C ARG A 376 -16.66 7.78 11.99
N GLU A 377 -17.10 7.01 12.99
CA GLU A 377 -16.21 6.46 14.03
C GLU A 377 -15.10 5.61 13.41
N GLU A 378 -15.43 4.72 12.46
CA GLU A 378 -14.48 3.89 11.70
C GLU A 378 -13.50 4.73 10.86
N ALA A 379 -13.94 5.85 10.30
CA ALA A 379 -13.07 6.76 9.55
C ALA A 379 -12.13 7.57 10.46
N GLU A 380 -12.62 8.05 11.61
CA GLU A 380 -11.80 8.75 12.61
C GLU A 380 -10.76 7.81 13.24
N GLU A 381 -11.11 6.54 13.50
CA GLU A 381 -10.20 5.49 13.97
C GLU A 381 -9.16 5.10 12.89
N ALA A 382 -9.57 4.96 11.63
CA ALA A 382 -8.64 4.71 10.53
C ALA A 382 -7.64 5.86 10.31
N GLU A 383 -8.05 7.12 10.50
CA GLU A 383 -7.14 8.26 10.39
C GLU A 383 -6.16 8.35 11.58
N LEU A 384 -6.63 8.01 12.80
CA LEU A 384 -5.80 7.84 13.99
C LEU A 384 -4.73 6.76 13.76
N GLN A 385 -5.13 5.58 13.30
CA GLN A 385 -4.22 4.46 13.05
C GLN A 385 -3.19 4.80 11.94
N ARG A 386 -3.60 5.52 10.89
CA ARG A 386 -2.68 6.05 9.88
C ARG A 386 -1.64 6.99 10.48
N LYS A 387 -2.06 7.94 11.33
CA LYS A 387 -1.14 8.89 12.01
C LYS A 387 -0.16 8.18 12.95
N TRP A 388 -0.60 7.16 13.68
CA TRP A 388 0.29 6.32 14.50
C TRP A 388 1.32 5.55 13.66
N SER A 389 0.89 4.91 12.56
CA SER A 389 1.81 4.21 11.65
C SER A 389 2.82 5.16 10.99
N GLU A 390 2.40 6.36 10.61
CA GLU A 390 3.29 7.39 10.07
C GLU A 390 4.28 7.90 11.14
N ALA A 391 3.82 8.21 12.35
CA ALA A 391 4.69 8.63 13.47
C ALA A 391 5.69 7.54 13.88
N GLN A 392 5.29 6.26 13.87
CA GLN A 392 6.19 5.14 14.14
C GLN A 392 7.35 5.10 13.15
N GLY A 393 7.08 5.20 11.85
CA GLY A 393 8.11 5.22 10.82
C GLY A 393 9.10 6.38 10.97
N VAL A 394 8.64 7.56 11.39
CA VAL A 394 9.54 8.70 11.66
C VAL A 394 10.40 8.48 12.90
N TRP A 395 9.88 7.88 13.97
CA TRP A 395 10.68 7.49 15.14
C TRP A 395 11.72 6.41 14.82
N GLU A 396 11.36 5.40 14.01
CA GLU A 396 12.28 4.33 13.60
C GLU A 396 13.44 4.89 12.77
N GLU A 397 13.13 5.69 11.74
CA GLU A 397 14.11 6.40 10.91
C GLU A 397 14.99 7.35 11.74
N TYR A 398 14.44 8.02 12.76
CA TYR A 398 15.21 8.90 13.64
C TYR A 398 16.21 8.14 14.51
N CYS A 399 15.75 7.08 15.19
CA CYS A 399 16.60 6.19 15.98
C CYS A 399 17.67 5.50 15.12
N TRP A 400 17.36 5.23 13.83
CA TRP A 400 18.32 4.72 12.86
C TRP A 400 19.34 5.78 12.42
N ALA A 401 18.92 7.00 12.09
CA ALA A 401 19.82 8.10 11.71
C ALA A 401 20.82 8.45 12.84
N LEU A 402 20.36 8.42 14.09
CA LEU A 402 21.21 8.59 15.29
C LEU A 402 22.11 7.37 15.58
N SER A 403 21.90 6.21 14.95
CA SER A 403 22.63 4.97 15.29
C SER A 403 24.11 4.94 14.87
N SER A 404 24.59 5.98 14.18
CA SER A 404 25.96 6.12 13.69
C SER A 404 27.01 6.15 14.83
N PRO A 405 28.18 5.47 14.70
CA PRO A 405 29.23 5.45 15.72
C PRO A 405 29.84 6.82 16.10
N ARG A 406 29.53 7.88 15.35
CA ARG A 406 29.98 9.26 15.64
C ARG A 406 29.02 10.05 16.54
N VAL A 407 27.84 9.50 16.85
CA VAL A 407 26.81 10.13 17.68
C VAL A 407 27.02 9.74 19.14
N SER A 408 26.81 10.67 20.08
CA SER A 408 26.90 10.33 21.51
C SER A 408 25.84 9.30 21.89
N GLY A 409 26.27 8.20 22.52
CA GLY A 409 25.37 7.15 22.99
C GLY A 409 24.28 7.63 23.97
N THR A 410 24.47 8.77 24.63
CA THR A 410 23.41 9.40 25.44
C THR A 410 22.24 9.91 24.59
N LEU A 411 22.52 10.53 23.44
CA LEU A 411 21.50 11.06 22.54
C LEU A 411 20.70 9.94 21.87
N VAL A 412 21.37 8.84 21.48
CA VAL A 412 20.71 7.66 20.89
C VAL A 412 19.74 7.02 21.90
N LEU A 413 20.17 6.84 23.15
CA LEU A 413 19.36 6.19 24.17
C LEU A 413 18.19 7.08 24.64
N ASP A 414 18.39 8.39 24.73
CA ASP A 414 17.29 9.33 25.00
C ASP A 414 16.24 9.31 23.88
N ALA A 415 16.65 9.44 22.61
CA ALA A 415 15.73 9.37 21.47
C ALA A 415 14.92 8.07 21.44
N CYS A 416 15.57 6.91 21.69
CA CYS A 416 14.87 5.63 21.83
C CYS A 416 13.90 5.61 23.02
N ALA A 417 14.30 6.10 24.21
CA ALA A 417 13.44 6.19 25.38
C ALA A 417 12.27 7.18 25.21
N ARG A 418 12.39 8.14 24.29
CA ARG A 418 11.30 9.05 23.90
C ARG A 418 10.35 8.39 22.91
N ALA A 419 10.87 7.69 21.91
CA ALA A 419 10.08 6.93 20.96
C ALA A 419 9.14 5.93 21.66
N THR A 420 9.65 5.20 22.66
CA THR A 420 8.85 4.24 23.44
C THR A 420 7.85 4.89 24.40
N ARG A 421 8.13 6.10 24.92
CA ARG A 421 7.15 6.89 25.68
C ARG A 421 6.05 7.49 24.79
N ALA A 422 6.38 7.85 23.55
CA ALA A 422 5.42 8.41 22.59
C ALA A 422 4.51 7.33 21.98
N LEU A 423 5.05 6.14 21.69
CA LEU A 423 4.35 5.02 21.05
C LEU A 423 4.61 3.70 21.81
N PRO A 424 4.13 3.56 23.06
CA PRO A 424 4.41 2.38 23.90
C PRO A 424 3.83 1.06 23.37
N ALA A 425 2.94 1.10 22.39
CA ALA A 425 2.40 -0.07 21.69
C ALA A 425 3.33 -0.61 20.57
N SER A 426 4.41 0.10 20.19
CA SER A 426 5.32 -0.33 19.12
C SER A 426 6.42 -1.25 19.63
N GLY A 427 6.33 -2.53 19.25
CA GLY A 427 7.36 -3.54 19.50
C GLY A 427 8.71 -3.19 18.88
N ALA A 428 8.71 -2.76 17.62
CA ALA A 428 9.88 -2.29 16.89
C ALA A 428 10.64 -1.14 17.59
N LEU A 429 9.95 -0.17 18.20
CA LEU A 429 10.59 0.93 18.92
C LEU A 429 11.22 0.47 20.25
N TRP A 430 10.52 -0.33 21.05
CA TRP A 430 11.12 -0.94 22.25
C TRP A 430 12.31 -1.84 21.90
N GLY A 431 12.19 -2.64 20.83
CA GLY A 431 13.26 -3.49 20.34
C GLY A 431 14.45 -2.71 19.77
N THR A 432 14.23 -1.51 19.24
CA THR A 432 15.30 -0.59 18.84
C THR A 432 16.00 0.01 20.06
N TYR A 433 15.26 0.31 21.14
CA TYR A 433 15.83 0.75 22.41
C TYR A 433 16.70 -0.33 23.07
N LEU A 434 16.21 -1.57 23.21
CA LEU A 434 16.98 -2.70 23.76
C LEU A 434 18.28 -2.95 22.97
N ARG A 435 18.19 -2.96 21.64
CA ARG A 435 19.38 -3.13 20.78
C ARG A 435 20.30 -1.91 20.79
N ALA A 436 19.84 -0.72 21.16
CA ALA A 436 20.69 0.44 21.41
C ALA A 436 21.41 0.33 22.77
N LEU A 437 20.72 -0.10 23.83
CA LEU A 437 21.29 -0.34 25.16
C LEU A 437 22.44 -1.38 25.10
N ALA A 438 22.24 -2.48 24.36
CA ALA A 438 23.26 -3.51 24.16
C ALA A 438 24.51 -2.98 23.42
N ARG A 439 24.32 -2.31 22.27
CA ARG A 439 25.43 -1.70 21.50
C ARG A 439 26.20 -0.64 22.30
N GLN A 440 25.50 0.10 23.17
CA GLN A 440 26.09 1.08 24.09
C GLN A 440 26.64 0.45 25.39
N ARG A 441 26.75 -0.89 25.45
CA ARG A 441 27.31 -1.69 26.55
C ARG A 441 26.74 -1.32 27.93
N ARG A 442 25.42 -1.07 27.99
CA ARG A 442 24.69 -0.83 29.24
C ARG A 442 24.55 -2.09 30.08
N SER A 443 24.30 -1.95 31.38
CA SER A 443 24.24 -3.10 32.28
C SER A 443 23.03 -3.99 31.97
N LYS A 444 23.14 -5.29 32.28
CA LYS A 444 22.04 -6.24 32.12
C LYS A 444 20.79 -5.81 32.89
N THR A 445 20.95 -5.23 34.08
CA THR A 445 19.85 -4.60 34.84
C THR A 445 19.10 -3.54 34.02
N GLN A 446 19.80 -2.60 33.35
CA GLN A 446 19.15 -1.56 32.54
C GLN A 446 18.41 -2.13 31.31
N LEU A 447 18.86 -3.27 30.77
CA LEU A 447 18.13 -4.01 29.73
C LEU A 447 16.88 -4.70 30.29
N ASP A 448 16.99 -5.32 31.46
CA ASP A 448 15.90 -6.03 32.14
C ASP A 448 14.83 -5.07 32.66
N ASP A 449 15.20 -3.89 33.19
CA ASP A 449 14.29 -2.83 33.63
C ASP A 449 13.43 -2.31 32.46
N VAL A 450 14.07 -2.03 31.32
CA VAL A 450 13.40 -1.52 30.10
C VAL A 450 12.53 -2.59 29.45
N PHE A 451 12.98 -3.84 29.41
CA PHE A 451 12.18 -4.96 28.92
C PHE A 451 10.96 -5.21 29.82
N SER A 452 11.15 -5.20 31.14
CA SER A 452 10.06 -5.36 32.12
C SER A 452 9.03 -4.23 31.99
N THR A 453 9.49 -2.99 31.81
CA THR A 453 8.61 -1.83 31.54
C THR A 453 7.78 -2.02 30.27
N ALA A 454 8.40 -2.49 29.19
CA ALA A 454 7.71 -2.75 27.92
C ALA A 454 6.64 -3.84 28.04
N VAL A 455 6.95 -4.97 28.70
CA VAL A 455 6.00 -6.07 28.94
C VAL A 455 4.87 -5.65 29.89
N ALA A 456 5.20 -4.95 30.98
CA ALA A 456 4.24 -4.51 31.99
C ALA A 456 3.24 -3.46 31.47
N SER A 457 3.53 -2.81 30.33
CA SER A 457 2.62 -1.81 29.73
C SER A 457 1.25 -2.38 29.35
N GLY A 458 1.17 -3.66 28.96
CA GLY A 458 -0.06 -4.28 28.46
C GLY A 458 -0.60 -3.68 27.15
N LEU A 459 0.15 -2.81 26.47
CA LEU A 459 -0.29 -2.09 25.26
C LEU A 459 0.17 -2.73 23.93
N LEU A 460 0.98 -3.79 23.99
CA LEU A 460 1.53 -4.48 22.82
C LEU A 460 0.51 -5.46 22.23
N SER A 461 0.37 -5.46 20.90
CA SER A 461 -0.25 -6.59 20.18
C SER A 461 0.66 -7.83 20.23
N SER A 462 0.14 -9.02 19.91
CA SER A 462 0.95 -10.25 19.85
C SER A 462 2.17 -10.10 18.93
N ASP A 463 2.02 -9.48 17.76
CA ASP A 463 3.14 -9.23 16.83
C ASP A 463 4.18 -8.27 17.43
N ALA A 464 3.73 -7.17 18.05
CA ALA A 464 4.61 -6.20 18.72
C ALA A 464 5.32 -6.83 19.94
N GLN A 465 4.66 -7.72 20.67
CA GLN A 465 5.27 -8.49 21.75
C GLN A 465 6.37 -9.42 21.20
N ILE A 466 6.14 -10.09 20.07
CA ILE A 466 7.15 -10.95 19.42
C ILE A 466 8.36 -10.13 18.95
N GLU A 467 8.17 -8.92 18.43
CA GLU A 467 9.28 -8.02 18.06
C GLU A 467 10.12 -7.59 19.27
N LEU A 468 9.48 -7.24 20.38
CA LEU A 468 10.14 -6.97 21.66
C LEU A 468 10.96 -8.18 22.14
N LEU A 469 10.38 -9.37 22.08
CA LEU A 469 11.03 -10.62 22.53
C LEU A 469 12.24 -10.97 21.66
N VAL A 470 12.12 -10.88 20.32
CA VAL A 470 13.26 -11.06 19.39
C VAL A 470 14.38 -10.05 19.71
N ALA A 471 14.04 -8.78 19.96
CA ALA A 471 15.04 -7.78 20.27
C ALA A 471 15.69 -7.94 21.66
N ARG A 472 14.99 -8.53 22.64
CA ARG A 472 15.58 -8.92 23.94
C ARG A 472 16.59 -10.06 23.77
N ILE A 473 16.32 -10.99 22.85
CA ILE A 473 17.24 -12.08 22.48
C ILE A 473 18.45 -11.53 21.69
N ASP A 474 18.25 -10.62 20.74
CA ASP A 474 19.34 -9.92 20.04
C ASP A 474 20.28 -9.20 21.03
N ALA A 475 19.71 -8.50 22.02
CA ALA A 475 20.48 -7.79 23.05
C ALA A 475 21.30 -8.73 23.94
N GLU A 476 20.77 -9.89 24.31
CA GLU A 476 21.53 -10.89 25.09
C GLU A 476 22.65 -11.53 24.27
N ARG A 477 22.39 -11.84 22.99
CA ARG A 477 23.39 -12.38 22.06
C ARG A 477 24.55 -11.41 21.84
N GLU A 478 24.28 -10.12 21.71
CA GLU A 478 25.30 -9.06 21.61
C GLU A 478 26.15 -9.00 22.89
N GLY A 479 25.51 -9.00 24.07
CA GLY A 479 26.21 -9.02 25.36
C GLY A 479 27.10 -10.25 25.55
N ALA A 480 26.57 -11.44 25.22
CA ALA A 480 27.31 -12.70 25.28
C ALA A 480 28.47 -12.75 24.26
N ALA A 481 28.32 -12.15 23.07
CA ALA A 481 29.37 -12.05 22.07
C ALA A 481 30.51 -11.13 22.52
N VAL A 482 30.20 -9.98 23.12
CA VAL A 482 31.22 -9.11 23.73
C VAL A 482 31.95 -9.82 24.89
N ALA A 483 31.23 -10.61 25.70
CA ALA A 483 31.84 -11.41 26.76
C ALA A 483 32.73 -12.56 26.24
N LEU A 484 32.34 -13.20 25.13
CA LEU A 484 33.13 -14.24 24.47
C LEU A 484 34.38 -13.68 23.79
N ALA A 485 34.24 -12.53 23.10
CA ALA A 485 35.35 -11.78 22.50
C ALA A 485 36.41 -11.39 23.55
N ALA A 486 35.98 -10.88 24.70
CA ALA A 486 36.87 -10.54 25.81
C ALA A 486 37.58 -11.78 26.41
N ALA A 487 36.95 -12.95 26.39
CA ALA A 487 37.54 -14.20 26.89
C ALA A 487 38.51 -14.87 25.90
N GLN A 488 38.26 -14.73 24.59
CA GLN A 488 39.07 -15.37 23.53
C GLN A 488 40.11 -14.44 22.88
N GLY A 489 40.01 -13.12 23.07
CA GLY A 489 40.92 -12.14 22.47
C GLY A 489 40.65 -11.86 20.99
N CYS A 490 39.41 -12.05 20.53
CA CYS A 490 38.97 -11.87 19.14
C CYS A 490 37.99 -10.69 19.01
N GLU A 491 37.60 -10.34 17.77
CA GLU A 491 36.62 -9.26 17.55
C GLU A 491 35.18 -9.71 17.88
N PRO A 492 34.29 -8.83 18.41
CA PRO A 492 32.90 -9.20 18.73
C PRO A 492 32.10 -9.79 17.57
N ALA A 493 32.41 -9.39 16.33
CA ALA A 493 31.80 -9.96 15.13
C ALA A 493 32.21 -11.42 14.86
N GLU A 494 33.44 -11.80 15.22
CA GLU A 494 33.94 -13.18 15.12
C GLU A 494 33.34 -14.03 16.26
N ALA A 495 33.34 -13.49 17.48
CA ALA A 495 32.72 -14.12 18.64
C ALA A 495 31.23 -14.40 18.44
N MET A 496 30.48 -13.47 17.82
CA MET A 496 29.05 -13.65 17.47
C MET A 496 28.82 -14.87 16.56
N ALA A 497 29.75 -15.19 15.66
CA ALA A 497 29.67 -16.36 14.79
C ALA A 497 30.06 -17.68 15.49
N LEU A 498 30.89 -17.60 16.54
CA LEU A 498 31.28 -18.75 17.37
C LEU A 498 30.25 -19.08 18.46
N LEU A 499 29.43 -18.11 18.87
CA LEU A 499 28.52 -18.21 20.02
C LEU A 499 27.53 -19.40 20.01
N PRO A 500 26.97 -19.85 18.87
CA PRO A 500 26.14 -21.06 18.85
C PRO A 500 26.89 -22.36 19.22
N ARG A 501 28.23 -22.32 19.21
CA ARG A 501 29.11 -23.48 19.48
C ARG A 501 29.80 -23.40 20.85
N ASP A 502 29.64 -22.30 21.57
CA ASP A 502 30.10 -22.14 22.96
C ASP A 502 29.03 -22.73 23.89
N GLY A 503 29.30 -23.89 24.49
CA GLY A 503 28.26 -24.67 25.19
C GLY A 503 27.62 -23.96 26.40
N GLU A 504 28.32 -23.02 27.03
CA GLU A 504 27.81 -22.17 28.11
C GLU A 504 26.83 -21.11 27.55
N ARG A 505 27.33 -20.24 26.67
CA ARG A 505 26.53 -19.12 26.10
C ARG A 505 25.40 -19.61 25.19
N PHE A 506 25.55 -20.78 24.56
CA PHE A 506 24.47 -21.46 23.84
C PHE A 506 23.27 -21.70 24.76
N MET A 507 23.50 -22.22 25.97
CA MET A 507 22.45 -22.55 26.92
C MET A 507 21.81 -21.31 27.55
N ASP A 508 22.58 -20.25 27.83
CA ASP A 508 22.03 -18.97 28.29
C ASP A 508 21.07 -18.36 27.27
N VAL A 509 21.50 -18.27 26.01
CA VAL A 509 20.68 -17.74 24.90
C VAL A 509 19.48 -18.64 24.63
N TYR A 510 19.67 -19.97 24.60
CA TYR A 510 18.58 -20.91 24.40
C TYR A 510 17.56 -20.89 25.54
N GLY A 511 18.00 -20.72 26.79
CA GLY A 511 17.13 -20.55 27.95
C GLY A 511 16.28 -19.28 27.85
N LEU A 512 16.87 -18.17 27.41
CA LEU A 512 16.13 -16.93 27.14
C LEU A 512 15.12 -17.11 26.01
N ILE A 513 15.49 -17.72 24.87
CA ILE A 513 14.54 -17.97 23.77
C ILE A 513 13.38 -18.87 24.26
N SER A 514 13.68 -19.92 25.02
CA SER A 514 12.68 -20.82 25.59
C SER A 514 11.72 -20.09 26.53
N TYR A 515 12.23 -19.19 27.37
CA TYR A 515 11.39 -18.31 28.20
C TYR A 515 10.53 -17.38 27.35
N CYS A 516 11.10 -16.73 26.31
CA CYS A 516 10.34 -15.86 25.42
C CYS A 516 9.20 -16.60 24.69
N ILE A 517 9.41 -17.86 24.27
CA ILE A 517 8.35 -18.71 23.70
C ILE A 517 7.20 -18.89 24.71
N SER A 518 7.50 -19.13 25.99
CA SER A 518 6.47 -19.33 27.03
C SER A 518 5.60 -18.11 27.32
N LEU A 519 6.05 -16.90 26.93
CA LEU A 519 5.30 -15.65 27.11
C LEU A 519 4.29 -15.34 25.99
N VAL A 520 4.30 -16.10 24.89
CA VAL A 520 3.44 -15.84 23.72
C VAL A 520 2.18 -16.70 23.77
N GLN A 521 1.02 -16.07 23.57
CA GLN A 521 -0.27 -16.73 23.41
C GLN A 521 -1.08 -16.03 22.29
N PRO A 522 -1.84 -16.77 21.45
CA PRO A 522 -1.93 -18.24 21.39
C PRO A 522 -0.67 -18.88 20.79
N PRO A 523 -0.48 -20.22 20.90
CA PRO A 523 0.73 -20.90 20.45
C PRO A 523 1.07 -20.69 18.96
N ASP A 524 0.09 -20.55 18.07
CA ASP A 524 0.30 -20.29 16.63
C ASP A 524 1.12 -19.01 16.35
N ALA A 525 1.14 -18.05 17.29
CA ALA A 525 1.95 -16.84 17.17
C ALA A 525 3.43 -17.06 17.55
N ALA A 526 3.75 -18.12 18.31
CA ALA A 526 5.11 -18.38 18.78
C ALA A 526 6.08 -18.87 17.69
N LEU A 527 5.58 -19.26 16.50
CA LEU A 527 6.38 -19.88 15.43
C LEU A 527 7.63 -19.09 15.00
N ARG A 528 7.60 -17.74 15.11
CA ARG A 528 8.77 -16.89 14.82
C ARG A 528 9.89 -17.06 15.84
N LEU A 529 9.56 -17.31 17.12
CA LEU A 529 10.51 -17.59 18.20
C LEU A 529 10.94 -19.06 18.21
N GLU A 530 10.03 -19.99 17.93
CA GLU A 530 10.35 -21.42 17.77
C GLU A 530 11.33 -21.65 16.60
N ARG A 531 11.13 -20.93 15.48
CA ARG A 531 12.10 -20.90 14.38
C ARG A 531 13.47 -20.39 14.83
N LEU A 532 13.50 -19.29 15.58
CA LEU A 532 14.74 -18.74 16.12
C LEU A 532 15.44 -19.74 17.06
N ALA A 533 14.70 -20.47 17.89
CA ALA A 533 15.23 -21.52 18.75
C ALA A 533 15.81 -22.70 17.95
N ALA A 534 15.10 -23.16 16.90
CA ALA A 534 15.53 -24.30 16.10
C ALA A 534 16.69 -23.97 15.17
N ASP A 535 16.69 -22.80 14.52
CA ASP A 535 17.83 -22.32 13.72
C ASP A 535 19.04 -21.99 14.60
N TRP A 536 18.85 -21.55 15.86
CA TRP A 536 19.91 -21.43 16.87
C TRP A 536 20.53 -22.80 17.21
N ALA A 537 19.71 -23.82 17.44
CA ALA A 537 20.16 -25.19 17.68
C ALA A 537 20.82 -25.83 16.43
N ASP A 538 20.37 -25.53 15.22
CA ASP A 538 21.01 -26.01 13.97
C ASP A 538 22.40 -25.36 13.77
N ALA A 539 22.56 -24.09 14.16
CA ALA A 539 23.84 -23.36 14.08
C ALA A 539 24.95 -23.89 15.01
N GLY A 540 24.58 -24.51 16.14
CA GLY A 540 25.51 -25.23 17.01
C GLY A 540 26.07 -26.53 16.39
N GLY A 541 25.46 -27.03 15.32
CA GLY A 541 25.96 -28.15 14.52
C GLY A 541 25.56 -29.54 15.07
N ASP A 542 26.44 -30.53 14.89
CA ASP A 542 26.12 -31.94 15.14
C ASP A 542 25.70 -32.22 16.60
N ALA A 543 26.25 -31.49 17.57
CA ALA A 543 25.95 -31.65 18.99
C ALA A 543 24.51 -31.23 19.36
N THR A 544 23.93 -30.29 18.63
CA THR A 544 22.64 -29.65 18.94
C THR A 544 21.55 -29.93 17.89
N ARG A 545 21.87 -30.60 16.78
CA ARG A 545 20.89 -30.99 15.75
C ARG A 545 19.74 -31.85 16.28
N ALA A 546 19.97 -32.67 17.29
CA ALA A 546 18.91 -33.43 17.96
C ALA A 546 17.88 -32.50 18.61
N LEU A 547 18.36 -31.50 19.36
CA LEU A 547 17.53 -30.46 19.97
C LEU A 547 16.79 -29.63 18.91
N ALA A 548 17.43 -29.30 17.78
CA ALA A 548 16.75 -28.63 16.65
C ALA A 548 15.56 -29.42 16.10
N ALA A 549 15.69 -30.76 16.00
CA ALA A 549 14.60 -31.64 15.59
C ALA A 549 13.48 -31.72 16.64
N GLU A 550 13.83 -31.78 17.93
CA GLU A 550 12.87 -31.79 19.05
C GLU A 550 12.06 -30.48 19.12
N ILE A 551 12.70 -29.32 18.93
CA ILE A 551 12.03 -28.01 18.87
C ILE A 551 11.03 -27.97 17.72
N TRP A 552 11.40 -28.40 16.51
CA TRP A 552 10.47 -28.43 15.38
C TRP A 552 9.28 -29.38 15.61
N GLN A 553 9.55 -30.58 16.17
CA GLN A 553 8.51 -31.52 16.53
C GLN A 553 7.55 -30.95 17.59
N ALA A 554 8.06 -30.19 18.57
CA ALA A 554 7.26 -29.51 19.58
C ALA A 554 6.41 -28.38 18.98
N ALA A 555 7.00 -27.53 18.13
CA ALA A 555 6.31 -26.46 17.41
C ALA A 555 5.12 -27.00 16.59
N ARG A 556 5.34 -28.04 15.78
CA ARG A 556 4.25 -28.70 15.02
C ARG A 556 3.21 -29.37 15.94
N ALA A 557 3.62 -29.88 17.11
CA ALA A 557 2.69 -30.49 18.06
C ALA A 557 1.80 -29.44 18.76
N ALA A 558 2.34 -28.26 19.06
CA ALA A 558 1.60 -27.11 19.60
C ALA A 558 0.68 -26.47 18.54
N GLN A 559 1.10 -26.47 17.27
CA GLN A 559 0.43 -25.81 16.15
C GLN A 559 -0.05 -26.81 15.07
N PRO A 560 -0.90 -27.80 15.40
CA PRO A 560 -1.23 -28.91 14.51
C PRO A 560 -1.99 -28.49 13.24
N THR A 561 -2.56 -27.29 13.22
CA THR A 561 -3.31 -26.62 12.14
C THR A 561 -2.47 -25.66 11.30
N ASN A 562 -1.36 -25.14 11.82
CA ASN A 562 -0.56 -24.12 11.13
C ASN A 562 0.34 -24.75 10.06
N ALA A 563 0.00 -24.55 8.78
CA ALA A 563 0.78 -25.10 7.67
C ALA A 563 2.25 -24.62 7.64
N ALA A 564 2.56 -23.45 8.20
CA ALA A 564 3.92 -22.93 8.25
C ALA A 564 4.83 -23.73 9.22
N ALA A 565 4.28 -24.26 10.31
CA ALA A 565 5.02 -25.13 11.24
C ALA A 565 5.39 -26.47 10.58
N TRP A 566 4.43 -27.11 9.90
CA TRP A 566 4.67 -28.33 9.11
C TRP A 566 5.72 -28.12 8.01
N LEU A 567 5.66 -26.98 7.32
CA LEU A 567 6.63 -26.62 6.28
C LEU A 567 8.03 -26.41 6.87
N ALA A 568 8.15 -25.76 8.02
CA ALA A 568 9.45 -25.45 8.62
C ALA A 568 10.19 -26.72 9.10
N GLU A 569 9.49 -27.66 9.74
CA GLU A 569 10.06 -28.97 10.09
C GLU A 569 10.46 -29.76 8.84
N ALA A 570 9.62 -29.76 7.80
CA ALA A 570 9.96 -30.42 6.54
C ALA A 570 11.20 -29.79 5.86
N GLN A 571 11.32 -28.46 5.88
CA GLN A 571 12.50 -27.73 5.40
C GLN A 571 13.75 -28.05 6.22
N PHE A 572 13.66 -28.18 7.55
CA PHE A 572 14.77 -28.65 8.37
C PHE A 572 15.24 -30.05 7.95
N TRP A 573 14.34 -31.02 7.80
CA TRP A 573 14.73 -32.35 7.31
C TRP A 573 15.29 -32.33 5.89
N MET A 574 14.86 -31.39 5.02
CA MET A 574 15.52 -31.15 3.73
C MET A 574 16.95 -30.63 3.87
N ARG A 575 17.24 -29.72 4.82
CA ARG A 575 18.62 -29.24 5.11
C ARG A 575 19.51 -30.36 5.67
N VAL A 576 18.96 -31.20 6.56
CA VAL A 576 19.63 -32.38 7.14
C VAL A 576 19.84 -33.50 6.11
N GLY A 577 19.10 -33.49 5.00
CA GLY A 577 19.18 -34.48 3.93
C GLY A 577 18.28 -35.71 4.11
N ASP A 578 17.43 -35.76 5.15
CA ASP A 578 16.44 -36.82 5.32
C ASP A 578 15.19 -36.56 4.44
N ALA A 579 15.34 -36.91 3.16
CA ALA A 579 14.26 -36.90 2.18
C ALA A 579 13.14 -37.92 2.47
N LYS A 580 13.27 -38.80 3.48
CA LYS A 580 12.18 -39.69 3.92
C LYS A 580 11.29 -38.97 4.94
N GLN A 581 11.87 -38.30 5.93
CA GLN A 581 11.14 -37.51 6.93
C GLN A 581 10.44 -36.31 6.28
N ALA A 582 11.15 -35.52 5.47
CA ALA A 582 10.57 -34.38 4.75
C ALA A 582 9.35 -34.78 3.91
N ARG A 583 9.47 -35.87 3.11
CA ARG A 583 8.38 -36.44 2.32
C ARG A 583 7.20 -36.92 3.17
N GLY A 584 7.48 -37.53 4.33
CA GLY A 584 6.47 -37.95 5.30
C GLY A 584 5.64 -36.77 5.79
N LEU A 585 6.32 -35.72 6.26
CA LEU A 585 5.68 -34.50 6.77
C LEU A 585 4.84 -33.78 5.71
N PHE A 586 5.36 -33.61 4.49
CA PHE A 586 4.58 -33.01 3.39
C PHE A 586 3.31 -33.81 3.09
N LYS A 587 3.39 -35.15 2.98
CA LYS A 587 2.22 -36.01 2.75
C LYS A 587 1.23 -35.96 3.91
N MET A 588 1.70 -35.93 5.15
CA MET A 588 0.86 -35.80 6.34
C MET A 588 0.14 -34.45 6.39
N ALA A 589 0.84 -33.34 6.20
CA ALA A 589 0.26 -32.00 6.18
C ALA A 589 -0.76 -31.82 5.03
N ALA A 590 -0.40 -32.23 3.81
CA ALA A 590 -1.27 -32.13 2.64
C ALA A 590 -2.57 -32.93 2.80
N SER A 591 -2.53 -34.09 3.45
CA SER A 591 -3.70 -34.96 3.66
C SER A 591 -4.65 -34.52 4.79
N ARG A 592 -4.20 -33.66 5.72
CA ARG A 592 -5.05 -33.16 6.82
C ARG A 592 -6.01 -32.07 6.33
N ALA A 593 -7.30 -32.21 6.63
CA ALA A 593 -8.34 -31.28 6.15
C ALA A 593 -8.34 -29.91 6.86
N ASN A 594 -7.73 -29.83 8.04
CA ASN A 594 -7.67 -28.69 8.95
C ASN A 594 -6.31 -27.95 8.97
N VAL A 595 -5.34 -28.37 8.16
CA VAL A 595 -4.05 -27.67 8.03
C VAL A 595 -4.18 -26.57 6.97
N ALA A 596 -3.84 -25.33 7.32
CA ALA A 596 -3.97 -24.17 6.42
C ALA A 596 -2.96 -23.05 6.78
N PRO A 597 -2.68 -22.10 5.87
CA PRO A 597 -2.93 -22.15 4.41
C PRO A 597 -1.89 -23.06 3.72
N LYS A 598 -2.33 -24.00 2.87
CA LYS A 598 -1.44 -25.06 2.34
C LYS A 598 -0.59 -24.65 1.14
N ASP A 599 -0.84 -23.52 0.51
CA ASP A 599 -0.36 -23.22 -0.84
C ASP A 599 1.16 -23.25 -0.98
N GLU A 600 1.85 -22.60 -0.05
CA GLU A 600 3.30 -22.60 0.02
C GLU A 600 3.87 -23.99 0.38
N LEU A 601 3.21 -24.72 1.28
CA LEU A 601 3.59 -26.09 1.63
C LEU A 601 3.49 -27.03 0.42
N LEU A 602 2.41 -26.90 -0.38
CA LEU A 602 2.18 -27.68 -1.59
C LEU A 602 3.13 -27.26 -2.73
N ARG A 603 3.54 -25.99 -2.79
CA ARG A 603 4.57 -25.49 -3.72
C ARG A 603 5.95 -26.08 -3.39
N VAL A 604 6.40 -25.92 -2.14
CA VAL A 604 7.72 -26.40 -1.71
C VAL A 604 7.78 -27.94 -1.75
N TRP A 605 6.71 -28.66 -1.42
CA TRP A 605 6.66 -30.12 -1.61
C TRP A 605 6.85 -30.52 -3.08
N LEU A 606 6.21 -29.81 -4.02
CA LEU A 606 6.35 -30.10 -5.44
C LEU A 606 7.78 -29.80 -5.97
N GLU A 607 8.44 -28.79 -5.44
CA GLU A 607 9.85 -28.50 -5.77
C GLU A 607 10.80 -29.53 -5.13
N PHE A 608 10.53 -29.96 -3.90
CA PHE A 608 11.23 -31.07 -3.25
C PHE A 608 11.12 -32.38 -4.05
N GLU A 609 9.93 -32.78 -4.51
CA GLU A 609 9.78 -34.01 -5.30
C GLU A 609 10.43 -33.90 -6.71
N GLN A 610 10.61 -32.70 -7.25
CA GLN A 610 11.34 -32.50 -8.51
C GLN A 610 12.85 -32.71 -8.38
N ILE A 611 13.40 -32.54 -7.16
CA ILE A 611 14.83 -32.71 -6.87
C ILE A 611 15.12 -34.10 -6.28
N TYR A 612 14.29 -34.57 -5.35
CA TYR A 612 14.52 -35.76 -4.53
C TYR A 612 13.51 -36.89 -4.78
N GLY A 613 12.56 -36.72 -5.70
CA GLY A 613 11.45 -37.64 -5.95
C GLY A 613 11.55 -38.43 -7.25
N SER A 614 10.50 -39.20 -7.50
CA SER A 614 10.26 -39.87 -8.79
C SER A 614 9.17 -39.14 -9.56
N ALA A 615 9.05 -39.39 -10.87
CA ALA A 615 7.97 -38.81 -11.69
C ALA A 615 6.57 -39.06 -11.09
N ALA A 616 6.34 -40.24 -10.49
CA ALA A 616 5.07 -40.56 -9.82
C ALA A 616 4.83 -39.72 -8.54
N GLU A 617 5.88 -39.40 -7.78
CA GLU A 617 5.77 -38.51 -6.60
C GLU A 617 5.53 -37.05 -7.02
N VAL A 618 6.18 -36.58 -8.08
CA VAL A 618 5.93 -35.26 -8.69
C VAL A 618 4.48 -35.16 -9.19
N GLU A 619 3.95 -36.20 -9.83
CA GLU A 619 2.55 -36.26 -10.26
C GLU A 619 1.58 -36.33 -9.06
N TYR A 620 1.92 -37.06 -8.00
CA TYR A 620 1.12 -37.11 -6.77
C TYR A 620 1.05 -35.75 -6.06
N ALA A 621 2.18 -35.06 -5.91
CA ALA A 621 2.23 -33.70 -5.36
C ALA A 621 1.45 -32.71 -6.24
N ARG A 622 1.58 -32.78 -7.57
CA ARG A 622 0.77 -31.98 -8.51
C ARG A 622 -0.74 -32.26 -8.38
N ALA A 623 -1.13 -33.51 -8.22
CA ALA A 623 -2.53 -33.89 -8.07
C ALA A 623 -3.13 -33.34 -6.77
N ARG A 624 -2.42 -33.47 -5.64
CA ARG A 624 -2.80 -32.84 -4.36
C ARG A 624 -2.87 -31.31 -4.46
N GLY A 625 -1.88 -30.70 -5.10
CA GLY A 625 -1.86 -29.25 -5.34
C GLY A 625 -2.99 -28.73 -6.24
N ARG A 626 -3.56 -29.55 -7.13
CA ARG A 626 -4.80 -29.20 -7.86
C ARG A 626 -6.03 -29.31 -6.96
N ALA A 627 -6.20 -30.43 -6.27
CA ALA A 627 -7.38 -30.70 -5.45
C ALA A 627 -7.59 -29.69 -4.32
N GLU A 628 -6.52 -29.22 -3.66
CA GLU A 628 -6.70 -28.20 -2.61
C GLU A 628 -7.12 -26.83 -3.18
N ARG A 629 -6.59 -26.43 -4.35
CA ARG A 629 -7.02 -25.18 -5.01
C ARG A 629 -8.45 -25.25 -5.53
N GLU A 630 -8.89 -26.42 -5.97
CA GLU A 630 -10.29 -26.68 -6.35
C GLU A 630 -11.20 -26.52 -5.13
N ARG A 631 -10.86 -27.14 -4.00
CA ARG A 631 -11.55 -26.98 -2.70
C ARG A 631 -11.55 -25.54 -2.16
N GLN A 632 -10.44 -24.81 -2.29
CA GLN A 632 -10.37 -23.39 -1.93
C GLN A 632 -11.30 -22.54 -2.80
N TRP A 633 -11.37 -22.84 -4.09
CA TRP A 633 -12.24 -22.13 -5.04
C TRP A 633 -13.72 -22.40 -4.76
N GLU A 634 -14.08 -23.64 -4.42
CA GLU A 634 -15.42 -24.02 -3.95
C GLU A 634 -15.79 -23.26 -2.66
N ALA A 635 -14.94 -23.30 -1.63
CA ALA A 635 -15.19 -22.60 -0.37
C ALA A 635 -15.27 -21.07 -0.51
N TRP A 636 -14.45 -20.47 -1.39
CA TRP A 636 -14.55 -19.04 -1.73
C TRP A 636 -15.88 -18.71 -2.40
N TYR A 637 -16.35 -19.56 -3.32
CA TYR A 637 -17.62 -19.38 -4.01
C TYR A 637 -18.83 -19.54 -3.07
N GLU A 638 -18.79 -20.49 -2.13
CA GLU A 638 -19.80 -20.64 -1.08
C GLU A 638 -19.85 -19.41 -0.16
N ALA A 639 -18.70 -18.90 0.30
CA ALA A 639 -18.63 -17.70 1.13
C ALA A 639 -19.14 -16.46 0.38
N TYR A 640 -18.80 -16.31 -0.90
CA TYR A 640 -19.31 -15.25 -1.77
C TYR A 640 -20.84 -15.32 -1.94
N ALA A 641 -21.40 -16.52 -2.15
CA ALA A 641 -22.85 -16.72 -2.25
C ALA A 641 -23.59 -16.39 -0.94
N GLN A 642 -23.01 -16.73 0.22
CA GLN A 642 -23.57 -16.38 1.53
C GLN A 642 -23.55 -14.85 1.77
N GLN A 643 -22.45 -14.18 1.41
CA GLN A 643 -22.35 -12.72 1.53
C GLN A 643 -23.30 -11.98 0.57
N ALA A 644 -23.54 -12.52 -0.63
CA ALA A 644 -24.52 -11.98 -1.57
C ALA A 644 -25.98 -12.10 -1.07
N ALA A 645 -26.29 -13.10 -0.22
CA ALA A 645 -27.62 -13.27 0.37
C ALA A 645 -27.89 -12.32 1.57
N ALA A 646 -26.84 -11.96 2.33
CA ALA A 646 -26.95 -11.13 3.54
C ALA A 646 -27.67 -9.77 3.38
N PRO A 647 -27.40 -8.93 2.35
CA PRO A 647 -28.04 -7.62 2.23
C PRO A 647 -29.55 -7.69 1.92
N ALA A 648 -30.05 -8.81 1.38
CA ALA A 648 -31.48 -8.98 1.11
C ALA A 648 -32.31 -9.14 2.40
N ALA A 649 -31.78 -9.86 3.40
CA ALA A 649 -32.47 -10.12 4.66
C ALA A 649 -32.63 -8.85 5.53
N ALA A 650 -31.67 -7.91 5.44
CA ALA A 650 -31.67 -6.66 6.21
C ALA A 650 -32.53 -5.54 5.58
N ALA A 651 -33.19 -5.81 4.46
CA ALA A 651 -33.97 -4.84 3.68
C ALA A 651 -35.50 -5.06 3.72
N ALA A 652 -35.98 -6.06 4.48
CA ALA A 652 -37.40 -6.33 4.63
C ALA A 652 -38.13 -5.17 5.35
N PRO A 653 -39.16 -4.54 4.74
CA PRO A 653 -39.97 -3.53 5.42
C PRO A 653 -40.82 -4.15 6.53
N ALA A 654 -41.02 -3.41 7.63
CA ALA A 654 -42.08 -3.74 8.56
C ALA A 654 -43.45 -3.57 7.89
N ALA A 655 -44.37 -4.51 8.10
CA ALA A 655 -45.69 -4.47 7.47
C ALA A 655 -46.49 -3.23 7.93
N PRO A 656 -47.17 -2.52 7.02
CA PRO A 656 -48.01 -1.37 7.39
C PRO A 656 -49.28 -1.83 8.09
N ALA A 657 -49.68 -1.10 9.14
CA ALA A 657 -51.02 -1.15 9.70
C ALA A 657 -51.88 -0.02 9.11
N ASP A 658 -53.21 -0.16 9.16
CA ASP A 658 -54.17 0.70 8.47
C ASP A 658 -54.03 2.20 8.78
N VAL A 659 -54.17 3.02 7.73
CA VAL A 659 -54.52 4.45 7.86
C VAL A 659 -55.58 4.79 6.81
N SER A 660 -56.78 5.14 7.27
CA SER A 660 -57.84 5.68 6.42
C SER A 660 -57.77 7.21 6.34
N MET A 661 -58.02 7.76 5.14
CA MET A 661 -58.91 8.92 4.85
C MET A 661 -58.99 10.08 5.89
N THR A 662 -58.82 11.37 5.53
CA THR A 662 -59.17 12.08 4.28
C THR A 662 -58.34 13.35 4.00
N ASP A 663 -58.40 13.78 2.72
CA ASP A 663 -58.51 15.18 2.23
C ASP A 663 -57.32 16.19 2.23
N ALA A 664 -56.87 16.49 1.00
CA ALA A 664 -57.26 17.69 0.22
C ALA A 664 -56.19 18.74 -0.18
N THR A 665 -56.27 19.10 -1.48
CA THR A 665 -55.82 20.33 -2.16
C THR A 665 -54.35 20.46 -2.63
N GLU A 666 -54.20 20.65 -3.95
CA GLU A 666 -53.01 21.12 -4.69
C GLU A 666 -53.01 22.69 -4.76
N PRO A 667 -52.23 23.41 -5.61
CA PRO A 667 -51.09 23.06 -6.48
C PRO A 667 -49.88 24.06 -6.47
N SER A 668 -48.90 23.86 -7.39
CA SER A 668 -48.27 24.90 -8.26
C SER A 668 -46.73 25.18 -8.20
N ALA A 669 -46.01 24.58 -9.17
CA ALA A 669 -45.06 25.18 -10.17
C ALA A 669 -43.75 25.95 -9.84
N ALA A 670 -42.70 25.67 -10.66
CA ALA A 670 -41.69 26.57 -11.29
C ALA A 670 -40.61 27.33 -10.44
N ASP A 671 -39.41 27.75 -10.95
CA ASP A 671 -38.63 27.44 -12.18
C ASP A 671 -37.13 27.92 -12.12
N ASP A 672 -36.34 27.59 -13.17
CA ASP A 672 -35.13 28.29 -13.74
C ASP A 672 -33.68 28.27 -13.13
N SER A 673 -32.70 28.92 -13.80
CA SER A 673 -31.33 28.39 -14.13
C SER A 673 -30.04 29.27 -13.90
N SER A 674 -28.84 28.71 -14.29
CA SER A 674 -27.54 29.38 -14.69
C SER A 674 -26.50 29.85 -13.61
N ALA A 675 -25.19 30.16 -13.84
CA ALA A 675 -24.09 29.66 -14.74
C ALA A 675 -22.67 30.33 -14.44
N ALA A 676 -21.58 29.93 -15.14
CA ALA A 676 -20.26 30.63 -15.42
C ALA A 676 -18.92 30.35 -14.62
N GLN A 677 -17.76 30.71 -15.23
CA GLN A 677 -16.30 30.46 -14.90
C GLN A 677 -15.39 31.58 -15.55
N PRO A 678 -14.02 31.55 -15.82
CA PRO A 678 -12.87 30.62 -15.56
C PRO A 678 -11.47 31.33 -15.18
N GLU A 679 -10.31 30.89 -15.73
CA GLU A 679 -8.92 31.51 -15.83
C GLU A 679 -7.91 31.58 -14.63
N ALA A 680 -6.55 31.72 -14.75
CA ALA A 680 -5.52 31.33 -15.77
C ALA A 680 -4.00 31.61 -15.39
N SER A 681 -3.03 31.04 -16.15
CA SER A 681 -1.61 31.48 -16.44
C SER A 681 -0.38 31.02 -15.58
N SER A 682 0.87 31.30 -16.05
CA SER A 682 1.87 30.25 -16.41
C SER A 682 3.40 30.59 -16.50
N SER A 683 4.25 29.55 -16.74
CA SER A 683 5.61 29.51 -17.42
C SER A 683 6.95 29.59 -16.62
N LYS A 684 8.19 29.27 -17.13
CA LYS A 684 8.78 28.10 -17.90
C LYS A 684 10.34 28.22 -18.08
N ARG A 685 11.07 27.09 -18.35
CA ARG A 685 12.49 26.87 -18.89
C ARG A 685 13.56 26.45 -17.83
N LYS A 686 14.43 25.40 -17.98
CA LYS A 686 15.47 24.91 -18.97
C LYS A 686 16.86 25.61 -18.81
N ALA A 687 18.07 25.03 -18.96
CA ALA A 687 18.58 23.76 -19.57
C ALA A 687 20.00 23.35 -19.02
N ASP A 688 20.84 22.48 -19.63
CA ASP A 688 20.91 20.98 -19.71
C ASP A 688 22.31 20.52 -20.30
N ASP A 689 23.00 19.45 -19.81
CA ASP A 689 24.22 18.82 -20.46
C ASP A 689 24.57 17.36 -20.00
N GLU A 690 25.48 16.63 -20.68
CA GLU A 690 25.70 15.14 -20.62
C GLU A 690 27.16 14.65 -20.34
N THR A 691 27.38 13.37 -19.92
CA THR A 691 28.46 12.44 -20.45
C THR A 691 28.53 10.99 -19.87
N MET A 692 28.50 9.98 -20.77
CA MET A 692 29.10 8.61 -20.84
C MET A 692 29.31 7.62 -19.64
N GLU A 693 29.15 6.31 -19.94
CA GLU A 693 29.41 5.12 -19.09
C GLU A 693 30.88 4.59 -19.13
N PRO A 694 31.24 3.54 -18.34
CA PRO A 694 31.24 2.17 -18.91
C PRO A 694 30.76 1.02 -17.99
N ALA A 695 30.43 -0.15 -18.59
CA ALA A 695 29.68 -1.25 -17.96
C ALA A 695 30.49 -2.52 -17.53
N GLN A 696 29.86 -3.40 -16.74
CA GLN A 696 30.31 -4.79 -16.48
C GLN A 696 29.17 -5.85 -16.48
N LYS A 697 29.55 -7.13 -16.43
CA LYS A 697 28.89 -8.26 -17.14
C LYS A 697 27.76 -8.99 -16.40
N VAL A 698 26.87 -9.59 -17.19
CA VAL A 698 25.63 -10.32 -16.81
C VAL A 698 25.86 -11.79 -16.44
N SER A 699 25.08 -12.31 -15.48
CA SER A 699 24.70 -13.74 -15.35
C SER A 699 23.24 -13.95 -15.78
N ARG A 700 22.92 -15.09 -16.40
CA ARG A 700 21.62 -15.33 -17.08
C ARG A 700 20.57 -15.96 -16.17
N GLU A 701 19.35 -15.43 -16.23
CA GLU A 701 18.13 -16.05 -15.68
C GLU A 701 17.15 -16.45 -16.81
N ALA A 702 16.11 -17.21 -16.47
CA ALA A 702 15.10 -17.68 -17.43
C ALA A 702 14.10 -16.56 -17.81
N PRO A 703 13.50 -16.56 -19.02
CA PRO A 703 12.65 -15.47 -19.47
C PRO A 703 11.36 -15.36 -18.61
N PRO A 704 11.03 -14.16 -18.08
CA PRO A 704 9.81 -13.97 -17.32
C PRO A 704 8.57 -14.12 -18.21
N LYS A 705 7.44 -14.48 -17.60
CA LYS A 705 6.13 -14.43 -18.29
C LYS A 705 5.84 -12.99 -18.69
N ALA A 706 5.53 -12.76 -19.96
CA ALA A 706 5.26 -11.43 -20.48
C ALA A 706 4.18 -10.70 -19.65
N PRO A 707 4.39 -9.43 -19.26
CA PRO A 707 3.41 -8.68 -18.48
C PRO A 707 2.13 -8.46 -19.29
N LYS A 708 0.99 -8.37 -18.59
CA LYS A 708 -0.31 -8.09 -19.21
C LYS A 708 -0.31 -6.64 -19.71
N ARG A 709 -0.09 -6.45 -21.01
CA ARG A 709 0.05 -5.16 -21.72
C ARG A 709 -1.11 -4.19 -21.41
N ASP A 710 -0.83 -3.20 -20.56
CA ASP A 710 -1.79 -2.17 -20.12
C ASP A 710 -1.80 -0.98 -21.09
N ARG A 711 -2.31 -1.22 -22.31
CA ARG A 711 -2.32 -0.22 -23.40
C ARG A 711 -3.05 1.07 -23.00
N GLU A 712 -4.09 0.96 -22.17
CA GLU A 712 -4.96 2.09 -21.82
C GLU A 712 -4.30 3.04 -20.80
N ASN A 713 -3.45 2.54 -19.89
CA ASN A 713 -2.67 3.38 -18.97
C ASN A 713 -1.24 3.71 -19.45
N CYS A 714 -0.72 3.04 -20.49
CA CYS A 714 0.68 3.16 -20.95
C CYS A 714 0.84 3.66 -22.40
N ALA A 715 -0.21 4.18 -23.04
CA ALA A 715 -0.13 4.73 -24.40
C ALA A 715 -0.52 6.21 -24.49
N VAL A 716 0.09 6.91 -25.45
CA VAL A 716 -0.32 8.26 -25.90
C VAL A 716 -0.57 8.27 -27.41
N ILE A 717 -1.46 9.14 -27.86
CA ILE A 717 -1.67 9.43 -29.28
C ILE A 717 -1.11 10.82 -29.57
N VAL A 718 -0.35 10.91 -30.67
CA VAL A 718 0.33 12.12 -31.13
C VAL A 718 -0.34 12.59 -32.42
N ALA A 719 -0.90 13.79 -32.44
CA ALA A 719 -1.60 14.36 -33.59
C ALA A 719 -0.89 15.62 -34.12
N GLY A 720 -1.18 16.02 -35.37
CA GLY A 720 -0.56 17.18 -36.00
C GLY A 720 0.87 16.92 -36.50
N LEU A 721 1.23 15.67 -36.76
CA LEU A 721 2.48 15.32 -37.44
C LEU A 721 2.37 15.67 -38.93
N PRO A 722 3.46 16.06 -39.60
CA PRO A 722 3.47 16.21 -41.05
C PRO A 722 3.47 14.83 -41.73
N PRO A 723 3.01 14.73 -43.00
CA PRO A 723 2.81 13.45 -43.69
C PRO A 723 4.12 12.72 -44.06
N ASP A 724 5.28 13.36 -43.87
CA ASP A 724 6.63 12.79 -44.05
C ASP A 724 7.28 12.31 -42.74
N ALA A 725 6.59 12.45 -41.59
CA ALA A 725 7.10 12.05 -40.28
C ALA A 725 7.33 10.53 -40.17
N THR A 726 8.42 10.13 -39.53
CA THR A 726 8.80 8.73 -39.30
C THR A 726 8.75 8.35 -37.82
N ALA A 727 8.79 7.05 -37.54
CA ALA A 727 8.91 6.55 -36.18
C ALA A 727 10.15 7.12 -35.45
N ASP A 728 11.26 7.36 -36.18
CA ASP A 728 12.49 7.93 -35.62
C ASP A 728 12.32 9.38 -35.13
N ASP A 729 11.49 10.20 -35.78
CA ASP A 729 11.17 11.54 -35.27
C ASP A 729 10.51 11.45 -33.88
N LEU A 730 9.62 10.47 -33.69
CA LEU A 730 8.92 10.25 -32.42
C LEU A 730 9.82 9.62 -31.36
N VAL A 731 10.69 8.68 -31.75
CA VAL A 731 11.76 8.17 -30.88
C VAL A 731 12.62 9.33 -30.39
N SER A 732 12.98 10.29 -31.27
CA SER A 732 13.74 11.48 -30.88
C SER A 732 12.94 12.43 -29.95
N LEU A 733 11.64 12.60 -30.20
CA LEU A 733 10.75 13.46 -29.41
C LEU A 733 10.57 12.96 -27.98
N PHE A 734 10.47 11.64 -27.80
CA PHE A 734 10.19 10.97 -26.51
C PHE A 734 11.40 10.28 -25.87
N LYS A 735 12.62 10.42 -26.41
CA LYS A 735 13.83 9.72 -25.92
C LYS A 735 14.05 9.85 -24.41
N ASP A 736 13.76 11.02 -23.83
CA ASP A 736 13.93 11.31 -22.39
C ASP A 736 12.68 11.00 -21.55
N CYS A 737 11.68 10.29 -22.10
CA CYS A 737 10.44 9.92 -21.41
C CYS A 737 10.41 8.44 -20.98
N GLY A 738 11.19 7.56 -21.61
CA GLY A 738 11.34 6.15 -21.24
C GLY A 738 11.24 5.19 -22.42
N ALA A 739 11.42 3.90 -22.14
CA ALA A 739 11.43 2.85 -23.17
C ALA A 739 10.03 2.60 -23.77
N PHE A 740 9.99 2.43 -25.09
CA PHE A 740 8.78 2.01 -25.80
C PHE A 740 8.52 0.50 -25.65
N PHE A 741 7.26 0.08 -25.75
CA PHE A 741 6.89 -1.34 -25.78
C PHE A 741 7.08 -1.93 -27.19
N GLU A 742 6.69 -1.18 -28.20
CA GLU A 742 6.84 -1.43 -29.64
C GLU A 742 7.21 -0.10 -30.33
N ALA A 743 7.67 -0.13 -31.58
CA ALA A 743 8.00 1.09 -32.30
C ALA A 743 6.75 1.99 -32.51
N PRO A 744 6.88 3.32 -32.51
CA PRO A 744 5.76 4.23 -32.80
C PRO A 744 5.07 3.92 -34.14
N ASP A 745 3.78 3.59 -34.10
CA ASP A 745 2.93 3.35 -35.27
C ASP A 745 2.47 4.70 -35.83
N VAL A 746 3.04 5.13 -36.96
CA VAL A 746 2.75 6.41 -37.62
C VAL A 746 1.85 6.18 -38.83
N ARG A 747 0.70 6.83 -38.86
CA ARG A 747 -0.34 6.68 -39.90
C ARG A 747 -0.65 8.03 -40.52
N VAL A 748 -0.69 8.07 -41.86
CA VAL A 748 -0.95 9.29 -42.65
C VAL A 748 -2.42 9.35 -43.05
N PHE A 749 -3.07 10.48 -42.81
CA PHE A 749 -4.49 10.73 -43.02
C PHE A 749 -4.66 11.96 -43.94
N GLY A 750 -4.29 11.79 -45.21
CA GLY A 750 -4.27 12.87 -46.19
C GLY A 750 -3.07 13.80 -45.99
N ASN A 751 -3.32 15.05 -45.58
CA ASN A 751 -2.28 16.08 -45.43
C ASN A 751 -1.65 16.12 -44.02
N GLU A 752 -2.17 15.34 -43.07
CA GLU A 752 -1.66 15.25 -41.69
C GLU A 752 -1.38 13.79 -41.33
N ALA A 753 -0.52 13.57 -40.36
CA ALA A 753 -0.27 12.28 -39.75
C ALA A 753 -0.60 12.29 -38.25
N ALA A 754 -0.89 11.12 -37.72
CA ALA A 754 -0.99 10.87 -36.29
C ALA A 754 -0.27 9.56 -35.95
N ALA A 755 0.08 9.36 -34.68
CA ALA A 755 0.82 8.19 -34.25
C ALA A 755 0.42 7.67 -32.87
N LEU A 756 0.50 6.36 -32.69
CA LEU A 756 0.34 5.69 -31.40
C LEU A 756 1.72 5.36 -30.81
N VAL A 757 1.99 5.86 -29.61
CA VAL A 757 3.23 5.62 -28.88
C VAL A 757 2.89 4.85 -27.60
N GLU A 758 3.29 3.58 -27.54
CA GLU A 758 3.14 2.73 -26.35
C GLU A 758 4.45 2.66 -25.56
N PHE A 759 4.41 3.03 -24.28
CA PHE A 759 5.54 2.93 -23.36
C PHE A 759 5.52 1.60 -22.60
N ALA A 760 6.70 1.11 -22.22
CA ALA A 760 6.85 -0.11 -21.42
C ALA A 760 6.38 0.07 -19.96
N ALA A 761 6.29 1.31 -19.47
CA ALA A 761 5.87 1.65 -18.11
C ALA A 761 4.97 2.90 -18.05
N ARG A 762 4.01 2.89 -17.12
CA ARG A 762 3.08 4.01 -16.87
C ARG A 762 3.78 5.29 -16.42
N GLU A 763 4.95 5.15 -15.79
CA GLU A 763 5.79 6.25 -15.29
C GLU A 763 6.29 7.18 -16.42
N SER A 764 6.36 6.71 -17.66
CA SER A 764 6.70 7.52 -18.83
C SER A 764 5.61 8.51 -19.24
N ILE A 765 4.36 8.28 -18.85
CA ILE A 765 3.20 9.04 -19.37
C ILE A 765 3.18 10.51 -18.91
N PRO A 766 3.44 10.87 -17.64
CA PRO A 766 3.65 12.27 -17.26
C PRO A 766 4.76 12.94 -18.07
N GLY A 767 5.88 12.24 -18.30
CA GLY A 767 6.98 12.71 -19.14
C GLY A 767 6.55 12.95 -20.59
N ALA A 768 5.81 12.02 -21.18
CA ALA A 768 5.27 12.12 -22.54
C ALA A 768 4.32 13.32 -22.69
N ARG A 769 3.45 13.59 -21.72
CA ARG A 769 2.59 14.78 -21.73
C ARG A 769 3.36 16.11 -21.73
N THR A 770 4.60 16.17 -21.26
CA THR A 770 5.46 17.37 -21.40
C THR A 770 5.98 17.63 -22.82
N ARG A 771 5.68 16.72 -23.77
CA ARG A 771 6.01 16.85 -25.20
C ARG A 771 4.88 17.47 -26.02
N ASP A 772 3.74 17.75 -25.41
CA ASP A 772 2.66 18.53 -26.01
C ASP A 772 3.13 19.93 -26.48
N LEU A 773 2.62 20.37 -27.63
CA LEU A 773 2.99 21.62 -28.31
C LEU A 773 4.50 21.75 -28.64
N LYS A 774 5.25 20.64 -28.71
CA LYS A 774 6.60 20.63 -29.30
C LYS A 774 6.52 20.57 -30.82
N ARG A 775 7.62 20.92 -31.50
CA ARG A 775 7.72 20.88 -32.96
C ARG A 775 8.44 19.63 -33.46
N VAL A 776 7.80 18.92 -34.39
CA VAL A 776 8.41 17.84 -35.20
C VAL A 776 8.48 18.33 -36.64
N ARG A 777 9.68 18.35 -37.23
CA ARG A 777 9.97 18.92 -38.56
C ARG A 777 9.35 20.31 -38.84
N GLY A 778 9.17 21.10 -37.78
CA GLY A 778 8.60 22.46 -37.83
C GLY A 778 7.10 22.56 -37.49
N HIS A 779 6.34 21.47 -37.57
CA HIS A 779 4.90 21.37 -37.25
C HIS A 779 4.68 21.14 -35.76
N GLU A 780 3.66 21.75 -35.16
CA GLU A 780 3.35 21.64 -33.73
C GLU A 780 2.45 20.43 -33.44
N VAL A 781 2.98 19.46 -32.69
CA VAL A 781 2.27 18.23 -32.35
C VAL A 781 1.49 18.35 -31.04
N ARG A 782 0.37 17.63 -30.95
CA ARG A 782 -0.42 17.48 -29.72
C ARG A 782 -0.25 16.08 -29.15
N VAL A 783 -0.16 15.95 -27.82
CA VAL A 783 0.07 14.66 -27.14
C VAL A 783 -1.06 14.35 -26.16
N HIS A 784 -1.92 13.42 -26.53
CA HIS A 784 -3.13 13.05 -25.81
C HIS A 784 -3.01 11.66 -25.17
N LEU A 785 -3.76 11.40 -24.08
CA LEU A 785 -3.75 10.06 -23.47
C LEU A 785 -4.53 9.07 -24.35
N GLY A 786 -4.01 7.84 -24.50
CA GLY A 786 -4.63 6.84 -25.38
C GLY A 786 -6.09 6.53 -25.04
N TRP A 787 -6.43 6.46 -23.75
CA TRP A 787 -7.81 6.24 -23.29
C TRP A 787 -8.73 7.46 -23.51
N GLU A 788 -8.20 8.70 -23.47
CA GLU A 788 -8.99 9.92 -23.79
C GLU A 788 -9.39 9.97 -25.27
N CYS A 789 -8.68 9.23 -26.13
CA CYS A 789 -8.94 9.15 -27.57
C CYS A 789 -9.66 7.84 -27.98
N THR A 790 -9.89 6.92 -27.05
CA THR A 790 -10.45 5.58 -27.34
C THR A 790 -11.87 5.44 -26.78
N LEU A 791 -12.78 4.97 -27.64
CA LEU A 791 -14.14 4.57 -27.29
C LEU A 791 -14.27 3.06 -27.23
N TYR A 792 -14.99 2.56 -26.23
CA TYR A 792 -15.56 1.22 -26.20
C TYR A 792 -16.94 1.25 -26.84
N VAL A 793 -17.13 0.47 -27.91
CA VAL A 793 -18.35 0.41 -28.70
C VAL A 793 -18.92 -1.00 -28.62
N THR A 794 -20.21 -1.15 -28.29
CA THR A 794 -20.88 -2.45 -28.14
C THR A 794 -22.36 -2.39 -28.55
N ASN A 795 -23.00 -3.55 -28.69
CA ASN A 795 -24.41 -3.74 -29.06
C ASN A 795 -24.81 -3.23 -30.46
N PHE A 796 -23.86 -3.08 -31.37
CA PHE A 796 -24.11 -3.06 -32.83
C PHE A 796 -24.56 -4.45 -33.33
N GLU A 797 -24.99 -4.55 -34.59
CA GLU A 797 -25.55 -5.79 -35.15
C GLU A 797 -24.50 -6.89 -35.36
N GLU A 798 -24.90 -8.15 -35.47
CA GLU A 798 -23.95 -9.26 -35.67
C GLU A 798 -23.34 -9.29 -37.08
N THR A 799 -23.96 -8.57 -38.02
CA THR A 799 -23.49 -8.32 -39.39
C THR A 799 -22.62 -7.07 -39.53
N THR A 800 -22.44 -6.26 -38.47
CA THR A 800 -21.62 -5.04 -38.54
C THR A 800 -20.13 -5.39 -38.54
N ASP A 801 -19.40 -4.90 -39.55
CA ASP A 801 -17.98 -5.16 -39.80
C ASP A 801 -17.10 -3.91 -39.55
N ASP A 802 -15.80 -4.01 -39.88
CA ASP A 802 -14.85 -2.88 -39.73
C ASP A 802 -15.23 -1.68 -40.61
N VAL A 803 -15.79 -1.92 -41.80
CA VAL A 803 -16.19 -0.88 -42.76
C VAL A 803 -17.39 -0.11 -42.21
N ALA A 804 -18.47 -0.80 -41.81
CA ALA A 804 -19.66 -0.17 -41.25
C ALA A 804 -19.39 0.59 -39.93
N ILE A 805 -18.46 0.10 -39.08
CA ILE A 805 -18.02 0.86 -37.91
C ILE A 805 -17.26 2.13 -38.34
N ARG A 806 -16.35 2.05 -39.32
CA ARG A 806 -15.62 3.25 -39.79
C ARG A 806 -16.56 4.28 -40.42
N GLU A 807 -17.49 3.87 -41.28
CA GLU A 807 -18.49 4.77 -41.89
C GLU A 807 -19.36 5.46 -40.84
N LEU A 808 -19.79 4.74 -39.80
CA LEU A 808 -20.63 5.28 -38.73
C LEU A 808 -19.89 6.29 -37.83
N PHE A 809 -18.59 6.10 -37.62
CA PHE A 809 -17.77 6.91 -36.70
C PHE A 809 -16.93 8.01 -37.40
N ALA A 810 -16.70 7.92 -38.71
CA ALA A 810 -15.93 8.90 -39.49
C ALA A 810 -16.46 10.36 -39.45
N PRO A 811 -17.78 10.64 -39.39
CA PRO A 811 -18.29 12.02 -39.33
C PRO A 811 -17.81 12.83 -38.12
N TYR A 812 -17.35 12.16 -37.05
CA TYR A 812 -16.88 12.80 -35.81
C TYR A 812 -15.37 13.09 -35.82
N GLY A 813 -14.63 12.58 -36.80
CA GLY A 813 -13.22 12.89 -37.04
C GLY A 813 -12.36 11.72 -37.47
N THR A 814 -11.06 11.96 -37.56
CA THR A 814 -10.06 11.01 -38.07
C THR A 814 -9.88 9.81 -37.14
N ILE A 815 -10.38 8.64 -37.56
CA ILE A 815 -10.19 7.37 -36.86
C ILE A 815 -8.76 6.88 -37.09
N PHE A 816 -7.97 6.79 -36.02
CA PHE A 816 -6.61 6.27 -36.03
C PHE A 816 -6.58 4.74 -36.20
N ASP A 817 -7.37 4.03 -35.40
CA ASP A 817 -7.47 2.56 -35.46
C ASP A 817 -8.79 2.02 -34.91
N VAL A 818 -9.22 0.87 -35.43
CA VAL A 818 -10.37 0.09 -34.95
C VAL A 818 -9.88 -1.30 -34.54
N ARG A 819 -10.11 -1.66 -33.28
CA ARG A 819 -9.57 -2.89 -32.65
C ARG A 819 -10.68 -3.85 -32.28
N TRP A 820 -10.65 -5.03 -32.89
CA TRP A 820 -11.65 -6.08 -32.67
C TRP A 820 -11.16 -7.18 -31.73
N PRO A 821 -12.00 -7.67 -30.79
CA PRO A 821 -11.65 -8.77 -29.91
C PRO A 821 -11.64 -10.10 -30.65
N SER A 822 -10.62 -10.94 -30.39
CA SER A 822 -10.59 -12.31 -30.89
C SER A 822 -11.85 -13.10 -30.48
N ARG A 823 -12.59 -13.59 -31.49
CA ARG A 823 -13.79 -14.44 -31.35
C ARG A 823 -13.44 -15.88 -30.93
N ARG A 824 -12.16 -16.28 -31.02
CA ARG A 824 -11.60 -17.62 -30.69
C ARG A 824 -12.01 -18.19 -29.34
N ILE A 825 -12.27 -17.33 -28.34
CA ILE A 825 -12.64 -17.72 -26.98
C ILE A 825 -14.16 -17.66 -26.76
N ALA A 826 -14.87 -16.78 -27.48
CA ALA A 826 -16.32 -16.65 -27.42
C ALA A 826 -16.85 -15.91 -28.66
N THR A 827 -17.57 -16.63 -29.53
CA THR A 827 -18.10 -16.12 -30.80
C THR A 827 -19.06 -14.93 -30.64
N SER A 828 -19.75 -14.85 -29.50
CA SER A 828 -20.73 -13.81 -29.14
C SER A 828 -20.12 -12.51 -28.60
N ARG A 829 -18.80 -12.30 -28.72
CA ARG A 829 -18.16 -11.01 -28.42
C ARG A 829 -18.48 -9.99 -29.52
N ARG A 830 -19.44 -9.10 -29.25
CA ARG A 830 -19.89 -8.00 -30.13
C ARG A 830 -19.57 -6.63 -29.51
N PHE A 831 -18.27 -6.35 -29.40
CA PHE A 831 -17.74 -5.03 -29.05
C PHE A 831 -16.47 -4.76 -29.87
N CYS A 832 -16.09 -3.49 -30.04
CA CYS A 832 -14.82 -3.07 -30.62
C CYS A 832 -14.32 -1.80 -29.90
N TYR A 833 -13.05 -1.44 -30.11
CA TYR A 833 -12.51 -0.15 -29.65
C TYR A 833 -12.20 0.75 -30.84
N VAL A 834 -12.81 1.93 -30.89
CA VAL A 834 -12.57 2.95 -31.91
C VAL A 834 -11.65 4.01 -31.32
N SER A 835 -10.47 4.19 -31.93
CA SER A 835 -9.44 5.11 -31.46
C SER A 835 -9.35 6.27 -32.45
N TYR A 836 -9.52 7.51 -32.00
CA TYR A 836 -9.38 8.72 -32.82
C TYR A 836 -7.96 9.32 -32.73
N ALA A 837 -7.60 10.16 -33.70
CA ALA A 837 -6.40 10.99 -33.62
C ALA A 837 -6.52 12.09 -32.54
N LEU A 838 -7.74 12.56 -32.24
CA LEU A 838 -8.02 13.62 -31.27
C LEU A 838 -9.08 13.19 -30.23
N PRO A 839 -8.92 13.56 -28.94
CA PRO A 839 -9.89 13.23 -27.90
C PRO A 839 -11.19 14.02 -28.05
N GLU A 840 -11.18 15.16 -28.73
CA GLU A 840 -12.40 15.93 -29.07
C GLU A 840 -13.34 15.09 -29.97
N SER A 841 -12.79 14.38 -30.96
CA SER A 841 -13.55 13.47 -31.83
C SER A 841 -14.13 12.28 -31.08
N ALA A 842 -13.37 11.71 -30.14
CA ALA A 842 -13.86 10.66 -29.26
C ALA A 842 -15.04 11.16 -28.40
N ARG A 843 -14.92 12.35 -27.79
CA ARG A 843 -16.01 12.96 -27.00
C ARG A 843 -17.24 13.30 -27.86
N ALA A 844 -17.05 13.77 -29.10
CA ALA A 844 -18.15 14.08 -30.01
C ALA A 844 -18.92 12.81 -30.42
N ALA A 845 -18.22 11.71 -30.74
CA ALA A 845 -18.84 10.44 -31.10
C ALA A 845 -19.60 9.74 -29.95
N LEU A 846 -19.53 10.24 -28.71
CA LEU A 846 -20.43 9.81 -27.62
C LEU A 846 -21.91 10.14 -27.92
N GLU A 847 -22.21 11.06 -28.84
CA GLU A 847 -23.58 11.32 -29.34
C GLU A 847 -24.24 10.04 -29.92
N LEU A 848 -23.43 9.11 -30.45
CA LEU A 848 -23.92 7.82 -30.94
C LEU A 848 -24.40 6.88 -29.81
N HIS A 849 -24.19 7.22 -28.53
CA HIS A 849 -24.70 6.42 -27.42
C HIS A 849 -26.23 6.43 -27.35
N GLY A 850 -26.83 5.24 -27.30
CA GLY A 850 -28.27 5.06 -27.28
C GLY A 850 -28.93 5.12 -28.65
N ARG A 851 -28.19 5.44 -29.73
CA ARG A 851 -28.70 5.48 -31.10
C ARG A 851 -29.28 4.12 -31.49
N GLN A 852 -30.56 4.11 -31.86
CA GLN A 852 -31.25 2.92 -32.34
C GLN A 852 -30.77 2.62 -33.76
N LEU A 853 -30.11 1.46 -33.97
CA LEU A 853 -29.67 1.02 -35.30
C LEU A 853 -30.67 0.08 -35.96
N SER A 854 -31.36 -0.74 -35.16
CA SER A 854 -32.48 -1.59 -35.59
C SER A 854 -33.48 -1.78 -34.45
N GLN A 855 -34.62 -2.43 -34.70
CA GLN A 855 -35.73 -2.53 -33.72
C GLN A 855 -35.33 -3.13 -32.35
N LEU A 856 -34.24 -3.90 -32.29
CA LEU A 856 -33.75 -4.55 -31.06
C LEU A 856 -32.45 -3.91 -30.51
N ASN A 857 -31.65 -3.25 -31.36
CA ASN A 857 -30.30 -2.83 -31.00
C ASN A 857 -30.19 -1.31 -30.80
N LYS A 858 -29.96 -0.90 -29.55
CA LYS A 858 -29.45 0.43 -29.18
C LYS A 858 -27.93 0.36 -29.03
N LEU A 859 -27.21 1.12 -29.85
CA LEU A 859 -25.75 1.18 -29.79
C LEU A 859 -25.29 1.74 -28.45
N GLN A 860 -24.26 1.16 -27.85
CA GLN A 860 -23.63 1.68 -26.64
C GLN A 860 -22.22 2.15 -26.97
N VAL A 861 -21.97 3.44 -26.81
CA VAL A 861 -20.68 4.09 -27.06
C VAL A 861 -20.22 4.73 -25.75
N LEU A 862 -19.05 4.34 -25.24
CA LEU A 862 -18.53 4.78 -23.94
C LEU A 862 -17.06 5.15 -24.07
N MET A 863 -16.55 6.05 -23.22
CA MET A 863 -15.11 6.24 -23.06
C MET A 863 -14.45 4.93 -22.59
N SER A 864 -13.29 4.59 -23.13
CA SER A 864 -12.54 3.38 -22.75
C SER A 864 -11.82 3.56 -21.40
N ASP A 865 -12.59 3.55 -20.31
CA ASP A 865 -12.08 3.53 -18.94
C ASP A 865 -12.12 2.09 -18.38
N PRO A 866 -10.97 1.42 -18.17
CA PRO A 866 -10.93 0.04 -17.71
C PRO A 866 -11.35 -0.11 -16.23
N ALA A 867 -11.43 0.97 -15.46
CA ALA A 867 -11.99 0.96 -14.10
C ALA A 867 -13.53 1.02 -14.10
N ARG A 868 -14.16 1.58 -15.15
CA ARG A 868 -15.62 1.68 -15.33
C ARG A 868 -16.26 0.45 -15.99
N ARG A 869 -15.68 -0.73 -15.80
CA ARG A 869 -16.20 -1.98 -16.38
C ARG A 869 -17.60 -2.30 -15.84
N GLN A 870 -18.64 -1.94 -16.59
CA GLN A 870 -20.03 -2.20 -16.23
C GLN A 870 -20.25 -3.70 -15.99
N VAL A 871 -20.82 -4.04 -14.83
CA VAL A 871 -21.37 -5.36 -14.54
C VAL A 871 -22.43 -5.67 -15.58
N ARG A 872 -22.38 -6.85 -16.20
CA ARG A 872 -23.32 -7.15 -17.29
C ARG A 872 -24.72 -7.42 -16.75
N SER A 873 -25.73 -6.89 -17.43
CA SER A 873 -27.16 -7.23 -17.21
C SER A 873 -27.43 -8.74 -17.18
N ASP A 874 -26.59 -9.50 -17.89
CA ASP A 874 -26.71 -10.93 -18.15
C ASP A 874 -25.73 -11.78 -17.32
N GLU A 875 -24.98 -11.17 -16.39
CA GLU A 875 -24.02 -11.88 -15.51
C GLU A 875 -24.73 -12.88 -14.56
N HIS A 876 -26.03 -12.69 -14.34
CA HIS A 876 -26.96 -13.64 -13.67
C HIS A 876 -28.19 -13.98 -14.53
N ALA A 877 -28.05 -14.02 -15.86
CA ALA A 877 -29.11 -14.53 -16.75
C ALA A 877 -29.07 -16.05 -16.90
N SER A 878 -27.88 -16.66 -16.95
CA SER A 878 -27.72 -18.13 -16.87
C SER A 878 -28.28 -18.74 -15.59
N ASP A 879 -28.30 -17.94 -14.52
CA ASP A 879 -28.51 -18.41 -13.15
C ASP A 879 -30.01 -18.37 -12.77
N ARG A 880 -30.84 -17.78 -13.63
CA ARG A 880 -32.32 -17.79 -13.56
C ARG A 880 -32.96 -18.74 -14.58
N GLN A 881 -32.26 -19.06 -15.66
CA GLN A 881 -32.79 -19.90 -16.75
C GLN A 881 -32.63 -21.39 -16.46
N LEU A 882 -33.76 -22.06 -16.28
CA LEU A 882 -33.90 -23.51 -16.15
C LEU A 882 -33.97 -24.18 -17.51
N TYR A 883 -33.14 -25.21 -17.68
CA TYR A 883 -33.22 -26.20 -18.75
C TYR A 883 -33.91 -27.45 -18.22
N ILE A 884 -35.06 -27.78 -18.79
CA ILE A 884 -35.88 -28.95 -18.44
C ILE A 884 -35.80 -29.95 -19.58
N SER A 885 -35.48 -31.20 -19.26
CA SER A 885 -35.24 -32.25 -20.25
C SER A 885 -35.87 -33.58 -19.88
N GLY A 886 -36.28 -34.36 -20.88
CA GLY A 886 -36.91 -35.67 -20.68
C GLY A 886 -38.44 -35.66 -20.72
N LEU A 887 -39.08 -34.51 -20.95
CA LEU A 887 -40.54 -34.37 -21.01
C LEU A 887 -41.20 -35.43 -21.93
N PRO A 888 -42.42 -35.92 -21.61
CA PRO A 888 -43.19 -36.76 -22.52
C PRO A 888 -43.71 -35.91 -23.70
N ARG A 889 -43.77 -36.48 -24.91
CA ARG A 889 -44.11 -35.75 -26.16
C ARG A 889 -45.49 -35.06 -26.16
N ALA A 890 -46.38 -35.48 -25.26
CA ALA A 890 -47.72 -34.91 -25.09
C ALA A 890 -47.78 -33.71 -24.12
N ALA A 891 -46.74 -33.47 -23.31
CA ALA A 891 -46.72 -32.36 -22.35
C ALA A 891 -46.75 -30.99 -23.04
N ARG A 892 -47.46 -30.05 -22.42
CA ARG A 892 -47.75 -28.71 -22.92
C ARG A 892 -47.12 -27.64 -22.01
N LEU A 893 -47.27 -26.39 -22.45
CA LEU A 893 -46.88 -25.18 -21.70
C LEU A 893 -47.45 -25.17 -20.26
N GLU A 894 -48.70 -25.60 -20.12
CA GLU A 894 -49.44 -25.66 -18.85
C GLU A 894 -48.86 -26.71 -17.89
N ASP A 895 -48.48 -27.90 -18.37
CA ASP A 895 -47.88 -28.95 -17.52
C ASP A 895 -46.53 -28.50 -16.93
N VAL A 896 -45.73 -27.76 -17.71
CA VAL A 896 -44.44 -27.22 -17.28
C VAL A 896 -44.61 -26.08 -16.27
N ARG A 897 -45.64 -25.24 -16.44
CA ARG A 897 -46.00 -24.20 -15.46
C ARG A 897 -46.54 -24.82 -14.16
N ALA A 898 -47.40 -25.82 -14.25
CA ALA A 898 -47.95 -26.53 -13.09
C ALA A 898 -46.86 -27.25 -12.27
N LEU A 899 -45.81 -27.76 -12.92
CA LEU A 899 -44.64 -28.33 -12.23
C LEU A 899 -43.86 -27.28 -11.42
N LEU A 900 -43.81 -26.04 -11.90
CA LEU A 900 -42.98 -24.96 -11.32
C LEU A 900 -43.73 -24.02 -10.37
N ALA A 901 -45.06 -23.96 -10.42
CA ALA A 901 -45.88 -23.10 -9.56
C ALA A 901 -45.58 -23.22 -8.05
N PRO A 902 -45.29 -24.41 -7.46
CA PRO A 902 -44.92 -24.51 -6.04
C PRO A 902 -43.62 -23.80 -5.65
N PHE A 903 -42.82 -23.38 -6.63
CA PHE A 903 -41.53 -22.71 -6.46
C PHE A 903 -41.58 -21.22 -6.83
N GLY A 904 -42.77 -20.69 -7.17
CA GLY A 904 -43.01 -19.26 -7.37
C GLY A 904 -44.23 -18.99 -8.25
N ASP A 905 -45.15 -18.13 -7.79
CA ASP A 905 -46.41 -17.81 -8.48
C ASP A 905 -46.22 -17.05 -9.82
N ALA A 906 -45.01 -16.55 -10.10
CA ALA A 906 -44.71 -15.69 -11.24
C ALA A 906 -43.57 -16.24 -12.10
N VAL A 907 -43.83 -17.34 -12.82
CA VAL A 907 -42.93 -17.86 -13.86
C VAL A 907 -42.88 -16.86 -15.03
N GLY A 908 -41.68 -16.46 -15.46
CA GLY A 908 -41.46 -15.39 -16.44
C GLY A 908 -41.84 -15.77 -17.87
N ASP A 909 -40.89 -16.30 -18.64
CA ASP A 909 -41.16 -16.94 -19.94
C ASP A 909 -40.95 -18.46 -19.86
N VAL A 910 -41.77 -19.21 -20.61
CA VAL A 910 -41.70 -20.67 -20.70
C VAL A 910 -41.75 -21.06 -22.17
N ARG A 911 -40.60 -21.46 -22.71
CA ARG A 911 -40.44 -21.81 -24.11
C ARG A 911 -40.29 -23.32 -24.27
N VAL A 912 -41.31 -23.96 -24.83
CA VAL A 912 -41.30 -25.39 -25.19
C VAL A 912 -41.09 -25.54 -26.70
N PRO A 913 -39.89 -25.93 -27.19
CA PRO A 913 -39.66 -26.09 -28.63
C PRO A 913 -40.45 -27.26 -29.21
N LEU A 914 -41.27 -26.97 -30.22
CA LEU A 914 -42.05 -27.97 -30.95
C LEU A 914 -41.31 -28.49 -32.19
N ASN A 915 -41.75 -29.64 -32.67
CA ASN A 915 -41.39 -30.23 -33.95
C ASN A 915 -42.37 -29.81 -35.06
N PRO A 916 -42.03 -30.03 -36.35
CA PRO A 916 -42.95 -29.77 -37.47
C PRO A 916 -44.24 -30.61 -37.44
N ASP A 917 -44.28 -31.69 -36.66
CA ASP A 917 -45.46 -32.54 -36.42
C ASP A 917 -46.33 -32.05 -35.23
N GLY A 918 -46.00 -30.91 -34.62
CA GLY A 918 -46.69 -30.34 -33.46
C GLY A 918 -46.32 -30.98 -32.11
N SER A 919 -45.53 -32.06 -32.08
CA SER A 919 -45.06 -32.68 -30.83
C SER A 919 -43.97 -31.83 -30.15
N ASN A 920 -43.84 -31.91 -28.82
CA ASN A 920 -42.72 -31.25 -28.14
C ASN A 920 -41.39 -32.01 -28.38
N ARG A 921 -40.26 -31.30 -28.30
CA ARG A 921 -38.91 -31.87 -28.45
C ARG A 921 -38.39 -32.60 -27.20
N GLY A 922 -39.24 -32.85 -26.20
CA GLY A 922 -38.85 -33.40 -24.90
C GLY A 922 -38.07 -32.43 -24.01
N LEU A 923 -38.03 -31.14 -24.39
CA LEU A 923 -37.26 -30.06 -23.77
C LEU A 923 -38.16 -28.85 -23.49
N ALA A 924 -37.86 -28.11 -22.43
CA ALA A 924 -38.39 -26.77 -22.18
C ALA A 924 -37.31 -25.87 -21.56
N PHE A 925 -37.43 -24.57 -21.79
CA PHE A 925 -36.61 -23.53 -21.18
C PHE A 925 -37.53 -22.61 -20.37
N VAL A 926 -37.14 -22.26 -19.15
CA VAL A 926 -37.96 -21.44 -18.24
C VAL A 926 -37.11 -20.37 -17.60
N ASP A 927 -37.53 -19.11 -17.68
CA ASP A 927 -36.88 -18.01 -16.96
C ASP A 927 -37.63 -17.73 -15.65
N MET A 928 -36.94 -17.93 -14.52
CA MET A 928 -37.50 -17.70 -13.18
C MET A 928 -37.21 -16.26 -12.75
N GLN A 929 -38.15 -15.61 -12.05
CA GLN A 929 -37.92 -14.23 -11.59
C GLN A 929 -36.74 -14.12 -10.60
N SER A 930 -36.51 -15.15 -9.77
CA SER A 930 -35.41 -15.21 -8.81
C SER A 930 -34.43 -16.34 -9.10
N VAL A 931 -33.14 -16.07 -8.84
CA VAL A 931 -32.06 -17.08 -8.83
C VAL A 931 -32.31 -18.14 -7.75
N LEU A 932 -32.87 -17.75 -6.59
CA LEU A 932 -33.18 -18.68 -5.50
C LEU A 932 -34.27 -19.68 -5.90
N ASP A 933 -35.31 -19.21 -6.59
CA ASP A 933 -36.41 -20.06 -7.06
C ASP A 933 -35.93 -21.03 -8.14
N ALA A 934 -35.03 -20.59 -9.03
CA ALA A 934 -34.36 -21.47 -9.98
C ALA A 934 -33.49 -22.54 -9.30
N GLN A 935 -32.68 -22.16 -8.31
CA GLN A 935 -31.85 -23.11 -7.56
C GLN A 935 -32.68 -24.12 -6.76
N ARG A 936 -33.76 -23.67 -6.11
CA ARG A 936 -34.72 -24.54 -5.41
C ARG A 936 -35.42 -25.49 -6.37
N ALA A 937 -35.92 -25.00 -7.51
CA ALA A 937 -36.53 -25.85 -8.54
C ALA A 937 -35.55 -26.93 -9.05
N VAL A 938 -34.25 -26.63 -9.21
CA VAL A 938 -33.25 -27.65 -9.59
C VAL A 938 -33.02 -28.69 -8.49
N ALA A 939 -32.97 -28.27 -7.22
CA ALA A 939 -32.74 -29.17 -6.09
C ALA A 939 -33.96 -30.06 -5.78
N GLU A 940 -35.16 -29.47 -5.75
CA GLU A 940 -36.39 -30.14 -5.33
C GLU A 940 -37.07 -30.93 -6.47
N LEU A 941 -36.82 -30.58 -7.75
CA LEU A 941 -37.36 -31.31 -8.93
C LEU A 941 -36.34 -32.25 -9.61
N ALA A 942 -35.23 -32.59 -8.95
CA ALA A 942 -34.19 -33.45 -9.52
C ALA A 942 -34.70 -34.83 -10.00
N ASP A 943 -35.69 -35.40 -9.29
CA ASP A 943 -36.34 -36.69 -9.58
C ASP A 943 -37.80 -36.56 -10.07
N ALA A 944 -38.22 -35.35 -10.48
CA ALA A 944 -39.62 -35.06 -10.84
C ALA A 944 -40.14 -35.91 -12.01
N ARG A 945 -41.45 -36.21 -12.01
CA ARG A 945 -42.08 -37.08 -13.02
C ARG A 945 -43.36 -36.47 -13.60
N ILE A 946 -43.37 -36.17 -14.89
CA ILE A 946 -44.58 -35.77 -15.63
C ILE A 946 -45.12 -37.00 -16.37
N SER A 947 -46.41 -37.31 -16.16
CA SER A 947 -47.10 -38.47 -16.74
C SER A 947 -46.34 -39.79 -16.55
N GLY A 948 -45.76 -40.00 -15.36
CA GLY A 948 -44.98 -41.18 -14.99
C GLY A 948 -43.53 -41.22 -15.49
N LYS A 949 -43.17 -40.39 -16.47
CA LYS A 949 -41.82 -40.30 -17.04
C LYS A 949 -40.96 -39.30 -16.25
N ALA A 950 -39.74 -39.70 -15.89
CA ALA A 950 -38.79 -38.83 -15.19
C ALA A 950 -38.33 -37.65 -16.07
N VAL A 951 -38.20 -36.48 -15.44
CA VAL A 951 -37.85 -35.20 -16.04
C VAL A 951 -36.68 -34.63 -15.24
N ARG A 952 -35.66 -34.08 -15.92
CA ARG A 952 -34.47 -33.51 -15.29
C ARG A 952 -34.42 -32.01 -15.50
N VAL A 953 -34.38 -31.27 -14.40
CA VAL A 953 -34.21 -29.80 -14.34
C VAL A 953 -32.74 -29.48 -14.04
N ALA A 954 -32.18 -28.44 -14.66
CA ALA A 954 -30.81 -27.94 -14.41
C ALA A 954 -30.67 -26.45 -14.77
N LEU A 955 -29.72 -25.73 -14.18
CA LEU A 955 -29.37 -24.36 -14.61
C LEU A 955 -28.67 -24.35 -15.98
N GLN A 956 -28.95 -23.33 -16.80
CA GLN A 956 -28.42 -23.23 -18.16
C GLN A 956 -26.96 -22.72 -18.19
N GLN A 957 -26.01 -23.66 -18.30
CA GLN A 957 -24.57 -23.33 -18.36
C GLN A 957 -24.19 -22.49 -19.59
N SER A 958 -23.45 -21.39 -19.37
CA SER A 958 -22.95 -20.54 -20.45
C SER A 958 -21.73 -21.17 -21.15
N LYS A 959 -21.75 -21.17 -22.49
CA LYS A 959 -20.76 -21.89 -23.34
C LYS A 959 -19.30 -21.41 -23.19
N VAL A 960 -19.06 -20.28 -22.52
CA VAL A 960 -17.74 -19.62 -22.44
C VAL A 960 -16.71 -20.46 -21.66
N ARG A 961 -17.12 -21.23 -20.64
CA ARG A 961 -16.17 -21.99 -19.80
C ARG A 961 -15.53 -23.19 -20.51
N ALA A 962 -16.18 -23.77 -21.53
CA ALA A 962 -15.69 -24.99 -22.19
C ALA A 962 -14.48 -24.78 -23.12
N GLY A 963 -14.40 -23.63 -23.80
CA GLY A 963 -13.37 -23.39 -24.82
C GLY A 963 -11.96 -23.07 -24.29
N ILE A 964 -11.85 -22.65 -23.02
CA ILE A 964 -10.60 -22.10 -22.46
C ILE A 964 -9.50 -23.17 -22.40
N ASN A 965 -9.83 -24.38 -21.95
CA ASN A 965 -8.87 -25.45 -21.67
C ASN A 965 -8.20 -26.07 -22.91
N ALA A 966 -8.69 -25.79 -24.12
CA ALA A 966 -8.09 -26.30 -25.37
C ALA A 966 -7.07 -25.33 -26.00
N SER A 967 -6.98 -24.08 -25.52
CA SER A 967 -6.45 -22.95 -26.30
C SER A 967 -4.93 -22.69 -26.22
N ASN A 968 -4.20 -23.41 -25.36
CA ASN A 968 -2.80 -23.15 -25.00
C ASN A 968 -1.77 -24.20 -25.46
N ALA A 969 -2.18 -25.21 -26.23
CA ALA A 969 -1.28 -26.04 -27.02
C ALA A 969 -1.47 -25.68 -28.50
N ARG A 970 -0.38 -25.56 -29.30
CA ARG A 970 -0.49 -25.45 -30.77
C ARG A 970 -0.88 -26.82 -31.34
N PRO A 971 -2.12 -27.06 -31.79
CA PRO A 971 -2.52 -28.36 -32.29
C PRO A 971 -2.14 -28.45 -33.78
N HIS A 972 -1.45 -29.52 -34.19
CA HIS A 972 -1.32 -29.80 -35.62
C HIS A 972 -2.71 -30.08 -36.20
N LEU A 973 -3.12 -29.31 -37.21
CA LEU A 973 -4.39 -29.50 -37.91
C LEU A 973 -4.53 -30.95 -38.37
N GLY A 974 -5.68 -31.56 -38.02
CA GLY A 974 -5.99 -32.94 -38.38
C GLY A 974 -6.13 -33.11 -39.89
N PHE A 975 -6.00 -34.34 -40.41
CA PHE A 975 -6.06 -34.62 -41.85
C PHE A 975 -7.33 -34.06 -42.51
N ALA A 976 -8.50 -34.32 -41.92
CA ALA A 976 -9.79 -33.80 -42.38
C ALA A 976 -9.94 -32.27 -42.22
N GLU A 977 -9.10 -31.62 -41.39
CA GLU A 977 -9.13 -30.17 -41.22
C GLU A 977 -8.29 -29.43 -42.26
N ARG A 978 -7.22 -30.05 -42.75
CA ARG A 978 -6.38 -29.49 -43.83
C ARG A 978 -7.15 -29.38 -45.13
N ALA A 979 -7.97 -30.38 -45.45
CA ALA A 979 -8.84 -30.40 -46.63
C ALA A 979 -9.91 -29.28 -46.65
N ARG A 980 -10.11 -28.56 -45.55
CA ARG A 980 -11.00 -27.39 -45.41
C ARG A 980 -10.26 -26.12 -44.96
N ALA A 981 -8.93 -26.08 -45.13
CA ALA A 981 -8.08 -24.98 -44.67
C ALA A 981 -7.31 -24.32 -45.81
N VAL A 982 -7.35 -22.99 -45.85
CA VAL A 982 -6.57 -22.13 -46.74
C VAL A 982 -5.46 -21.47 -45.93
N LYS A 983 -4.21 -21.59 -46.40
CA LYS A 983 -3.08 -20.79 -45.95
C LYS A 983 -3.11 -19.45 -46.69
N VAL A 984 -3.10 -18.38 -45.91
CA VAL A 984 -3.04 -16.99 -46.33
C VAL A 984 -1.63 -16.47 -46.03
N SER A 985 -1.03 -15.73 -46.94
CA SER A 985 0.30 -15.12 -46.79
C SER A 985 0.35 -13.73 -47.40
N GLY A 986 1.33 -12.91 -46.99
CA GLY A 986 1.38 -11.49 -47.38
C GLY A 986 0.72 -10.55 -46.38
N LEU A 987 0.29 -11.06 -45.22
CA LEU A 987 -0.35 -10.24 -44.18
C LEU A 987 0.69 -9.36 -43.44
N PRO A 988 0.35 -8.12 -43.09
CA PRO A 988 1.24 -7.21 -42.34
C PRO A 988 1.40 -7.67 -40.88
N HIS A 989 2.40 -7.12 -40.18
CA HIS A 989 2.80 -7.64 -38.86
C HIS A 989 1.76 -7.41 -37.76
N ASP A 990 0.92 -6.38 -37.91
CA ASP A 990 -0.12 -5.91 -36.99
C ASP A 990 -1.52 -6.48 -37.29
N ALA A 991 -1.66 -7.32 -38.33
CA ALA A 991 -2.95 -7.83 -38.81
C ALA A 991 -3.78 -8.49 -37.70
N GLN A 992 -5.08 -8.15 -37.65
CA GLN A 992 -5.97 -8.59 -36.58
C GLN A 992 -6.70 -9.89 -36.95
N GLU A 993 -6.61 -10.92 -36.10
CA GLU A 993 -7.30 -12.22 -36.26
C GLU A 993 -8.80 -12.07 -36.60
N ALA A 994 -9.47 -11.11 -35.96
CA ALA A 994 -10.89 -10.83 -36.17
C ALA A 994 -11.20 -10.14 -37.51
N LYS A 995 -10.34 -9.22 -37.99
CA LYS A 995 -10.47 -8.61 -39.33
C LYS A 995 -10.19 -9.65 -40.43
N ILE A 996 -9.21 -10.53 -40.23
CA ILE A 996 -8.96 -11.67 -41.10
C ILE A 996 -10.21 -12.58 -41.14
N GLN A 997 -10.83 -12.87 -39.99
CA GLN A 997 -12.09 -13.63 -39.96
C GLN A 997 -13.20 -12.91 -40.72
N GLN A 998 -13.42 -11.61 -40.51
CA GLN A 998 -14.46 -10.83 -41.21
C GLN A 998 -14.27 -10.85 -42.74
N LEU A 999 -13.05 -10.61 -43.23
CA LEU A 999 -12.72 -10.67 -44.66
C LEU A 999 -13.08 -12.03 -45.29
N PHE A 1000 -12.71 -13.13 -44.63
CA PHE A 1000 -13.03 -14.46 -45.14
C PHE A 1000 -14.47 -14.92 -44.84
N GLU A 1001 -15.19 -14.32 -43.90
CA GLU A 1001 -16.64 -14.53 -43.73
C GLU A 1001 -17.46 -13.80 -44.79
N HIS A 1002 -17.00 -12.64 -45.29
CA HIS A 1002 -17.61 -11.92 -46.43
C HIS A 1002 -17.55 -12.77 -47.71
N GLU A 1003 -16.36 -13.24 -48.11
CA GLU A 1003 -16.16 -14.06 -49.31
C GLU A 1003 -16.80 -15.47 -49.23
N ALA A 1004 -17.16 -15.92 -48.02
CA ALA A 1004 -17.68 -17.26 -47.75
C ALA A 1004 -19.20 -17.29 -47.47
N GLU A 1005 -19.96 -16.37 -48.05
CA GLU A 1005 -21.44 -16.29 -47.96
C GLU A 1005 -21.97 -16.02 -46.53
N GLY A 1006 -21.19 -15.34 -45.67
CA GLY A 1006 -21.66 -14.73 -44.43
C GLY A 1006 -21.06 -15.29 -43.13
N PRO A 1007 -21.49 -14.76 -41.96
CA PRO A 1007 -20.86 -15.05 -40.66
C PRO A 1007 -21.03 -16.50 -40.21
N GLY A 1008 -19.97 -17.07 -39.62
CA GLY A 1008 -19.93 -18.48 -39.17
C GLY A 1008 -19.57 -19.50 -40.26
N SER A 1009 -19.22 -19.04 -41.46
CA SER A 1009 -18.59 -19.82 -42.53
C SER A 1009 -17.13 -20.18 -42.21
N VAL A 1010 -16.40 -19.29 -41.53
CA VAL A 1010 -15.08 -19.53 -40.94
C VAL A 1010 -15.23 -20.16 -39.56
N GLN A 1011 -14.59 -21.31 -39.32
CA GLN A 1011 -14.59 -21.98 -38.02
C GLN A 1011 -13.41 -21.58 -37.12
N ARG A 1012 -12.25 -21.25 -37.72
CA ARG A 1012 -11.02 -20.93 -36.98
C ARG A 1012 -10.04 -20.16 -37.86
N VAL A 1013 -9.35 -19.18 -37.27
CA VAL A 1013 -8.19 -18.50 -37.85
C VAL A 1013 -6.99 -18.73 -36.94
N ASP A 1014 -5.94 -19.38 -37.45
CA ASP A 1014 -4.64 -19.46 -36.78
C ASP A 1014 -3.68 -18.44 -37.40
N TRP A 1015 -3.63 -17.22 -36.83
CA TRP A 1015 -2.72 -16.16 -37.24
C TRP A 1015 -1.30 -16.38 -36.68
N THR A 1016 -0.27 -16.14 -37.48
CA THR A 1016 1.14 -16.08 -37.05
C THR A 1016 1.80 -14.83 -37.64
N PRO A 1017 2.20 -13.84 -36.81
CA PRO A 1017 2.93 -12.67 -37.29
C PRO A 1017 4.32 -13.07 -37.79
N GLY A 1018 4.84 -12.30 -38.74
CA GLY A 1018 6.19 -12.38 -39.26
C GLY A 1018 6.78 -10.99 -39.45
N GLU A 1019 7.93 -10.91 -40.10
CA GLU A 1019 8.47 -9.65 -40.63
C GLU A 1019 7.47 -9.02 -41.63
N GLU A 1020 7.62 -7.73 -41.93
CA GLU A 1020 6.72 -7.00 -42.83
C GLU A 1020 6.50 -7.72 -44.17
N GLY A 1021 5.22 -7.90 -44.54
CA GLY A 1021 4.80 -8.65 -45.73
C GLY A 1021 5.01 -10.17 -45.68
N LYS A 1022 5.52 -10.74 -44.57
CA LYS A 1022 5.81 -12.19 -44.43
C LYS A 1022 4.91 -12.92 -43.43
N GLY A 1023 3.93 -12.24 -42.83
CA GLY A 1023 2.95 -12.86 -41.95
C GLY A 1023 2.06 -13.86 -42.68
N TYR A 1024 1.61 -14.90 -41.96
CA TYR A 1024 0.72 -15.92 -42.52
C TYR A 1024 -0.39 -16.35 -41.54
N ALA A 1025 -1.58 -16.62 -42.08
CA ALA A 1025 -2.70 -17.20 -41.35
C ALA A 1025 -3.09 -18.56 -41.94
N THR A 1026 -3.71 -19.41 -41.12
CA THR A 1026 -4.46 -20.58 -41.63
C THR A 1026 -5.93 -20.41 -41.29
N VAL A 1027 -6.78 -20.31 -42.30
CA VAL A 1027 -8.22 -20.09 -42.18
C VAL A 1027 -8.93 -21.42 -42.46
N VAL A 1028 -9.64 -21.93 -41.46
CA VAL A 1028 -10.37 -23.21 -41.52
C VAL A 1028 -11.84 -22.91 -41.73
N PHE A 1029 -12.38 -23.33 -42.87
CA PHE A 1029 -13.78 -23.12 -43.25
C PHE A 1029 -14.68 -24.24 -42.74
N ARG A 1030 -15.99 -24.02 -42.83
CA ARG A 1030 -17.02 -25.00 -42.48
C ARG A 1030 -16.93 -26.27 -43.32
N ASP A 1031 -16.60 -26.13 -44.60
CA ASP A 1031 -16.56 -27.18 -45.60
C ASP A 1031 -15.40 -27.00 -46.59
N ALA A 1032 -15.08 -28.06 -47.34
CA ALA A 1032 -13.96 -28.08 -48.28
C ALA A 1032 -14.25 -27.36 -49.62
N ALA A 1033 -15.52 -27.19 -50.02
CA ALA A 1033 -15.87 -26.54 -51.27
C ALA A 1033 -15.68 -25.02 -51.16
N THR A 1034 -16.09 -24.44 -50.04
CA THR A 1034 -15.83 -23.03 -49.68
C THR A 1034 -14.32 -22.76 -49.60
N ALA A 1035 -13.55 -23.62 -48.93
CA ALA A 1035 -12.09 -23.50 -48.87
C ALA A 1035 -11.43 -23.57 -50.27
N GLY A 1036 -11.87 -24.52 -51.10
CA GLY A 1036 -11.39 -24.65 -52.49
C GLY A 1036 -11.69 -23.41 -53.32
N ARG A 1037 -12.92 -22.91 -53.28
CA ARG A 1037 -13.35 -21.69 -53.98
C ARG A 1037 -12.51 -20.47 -53.57
N ILE A 1038 -12.34 -20.26 -52.27
CA ILE A 1038 -11.57 -19.12 -51.75
C ILE A 1038 -10.08 -19.22 -52.11
N SER A 1039 -9.52 -20.43 -52.16
CA SER A 1039 -8.13 -20.63 -52.64
C SER A 1039 -7.91 -20.30 -54.13
N MET A 1040 -8.98 -20.02 -54.88
CA MET A 1040 -8.93 -19.63 -56.31
C MET A 1040 -9.26 -18.14 -56.55
N LEU A 1041 -9.49 -17.34 -55.51
CA LEU A 1041 -9.72 -15.89 -55.66
C LEU A 1041 -8.40 -15.18 -56.03
N PRO A 1042 -8.32 -14.46 -57.16
CA PRO A 1042 -7.05 -13.94 -57.68
C PRO A 1042 -6.61 -12.61 -57.04
N GLU A 1043 -7.52 -11.83 -56.47
CA GLU A 1043 -7.29 -10.41 -56.11
C GLU A 1043 -7.79 -10.06 -54.69
N LEU A 1044 -7.73 -11.00 -53.73
CA LEU A 1044 -8.10 -10.71 -52.34
C LEU A 1044 -7.02 -9.89 -51.63
N ALA A 1045 -7.41 -8.82 -50.94
CA ALA A 1045 -6.50 -7.94 -50.20
C ALA A 1045 -6.95 -7.70 -48.74
N TYR A 1046 -5.98 -7.57 -47.83
CA TYR A 1046 -6.19 -7.17 -46.43
C TYR A 1046 -5.73 -5.72 -46.24
N GLU A 1047 -6.65 -4.82 -45.89
CA GLU A 1047 -6.37 -3.37 -45.66
C GLU A 1047 -5.49 -2.75 -46.78
N GLY A 1048 -5.74 -3.15 -48.04
CA GLY A 1048 -5.02 -2.72 -49.26
C GLY A 1048 -3.82 -3.58 -49.67
N THR A 1049 -3.35 -4.50 -48.82
CA THR A 1049 -2.21 -5.40 -49.12
C THR A 1049 -2.68 -6.69 -49.79
N PRO A 1050 -2.18 -7.06 -50.99
CA PRO A 1050 -2.63 -8.27 -51.71
C PRO A 1050 -2.19 -9.56 -51.00
N LEU A 1051 -3.07 -10.57 -50.98
CA LEU A 1051 -2.87 -11.82 -50.26
C LEU A 1051 -2.55 -12.99 -51.19
N GLY A 1052 -1.49 -13.74 -50.86
CA GLY A 1052 -1.21 -15.05 -51.45
C GLY A 1052 -2.05 -16.13 -50.78
N LEU A 1053 -3.00 -16.73 -51.52
CA LEU A 1053 -3.88 -17.81 -51.05
C LEU A 1053 -3.40 -19.18 -51.55
N SER A 1054 -3.50 -20.21 -50.70
CA SER A 1054 -3.11 -21.59 -51.06
C SER A 1054 -3.84 -22.62 -50.20
N LEU A 1055 -4.26 -23.76 -50.77
CA LEU A 1055 -4.88 -24.84 -50.00
C LEU A 1055 -3.83 -25.63 -49.22
N LEU A 1056 -4.13 -26.11 -48.01
CA LEU A 1056 -3.25 -27.07 -47.32
C LEU A 1056 -3.36 -28.47 -47.93
N GLU A 1057 -2.24 -29.02 -48.40
CA GLU A 1057 -2.21 -30.39 -48.92
C GLU A 1057 -2.62 -31.44 -47.87
N ALA A 1058 -3.55 -32.31 -48.26
CA ALA A 1058 -3.93 -33.52 -47.53
C ALA A 1058 -2.87 -34.61 -47.76
N GLY A 1059 -1.70 -34.45 -47.12
CA GLY A 1059 -0.51 -35.27 -47.35
C GLY A 1059 -0.75 -36.79 -47.31
N SER A 1060 -0.23 -37.48 -48.34
CA SER A 1060 -0.42 -38.92 -48.57
C SER A 1060 0.06 -39.81 -47.41
N ALA A 1061 -0.69 -40.87 -47.13
CA ALA A 1061 -0.41 -41.82 -46.04
C ALA A 1061 0.67 -42.85 -46.41
N ALA A 1062 1.91 -42.39 -46.59
CA ALA A 1062 3.07 -43.26 -46.81
C ALA A 1062 4.31 -42.75 -46.07
N GLY A 1063 4.96 -43.62 -45.27
CA GLY A 1063 6.36 -43.41 -44.88
C GLY A 1063 6.71 -43.15 -43.41
N PHE A 1064 6.07 -43.78 -42.42
CA PHE A 1064 6.73 -43.94 -41.10
C PHE A 1064 6.44 -45.28 -40.39
N ALA A 1065 6.98 -46.37 -40.95
CA ALA A 1065 7.17 -47.61 -40.20
C ALA A 1065 8.34 -47.43 -39.19
N PRO A 1066 8.32 -48.11 -38.02
CA PRO A 1066 9.21 -47.75 -36.90
C PRO A 1066 10.66 -48.17 -37.12
N ARG A 1067 11.60 -47.22 -36.95
CA ARG A 1067 13.02 -47.54 -36.79
C ARG A 1067 13.34 -47.85 -35.33
N LEU A 1068 13.40 -49.14 -35.02
CA LEU A 1068 13.99 -49.66 -33.79
C LEU A 1068 15.51 -49.41 -33.80
N ALA A 1069 16.03 -48.64 -32.84
CA ALA A 1069 17.46 -48.53 -32.57
C ALA A 1069 17.83 -49.44 -31.37
N SER A 1070 18.96 -50.14 -31.46
CA SER A 1070 19.27 -51.27 -30.59
C SER A 1070 19.90 -50.90 -29.24
N ARG A 1071 19.57 -51.68 -28.19
CA ARG A 1071 20.41 -51.74 -26.97
C ARG A 1071 21.75 -52.40 -27.30
N GLY A 1072 22.83 -51.85 -26.74
CA GLY A 1072 24.10 -52.58 -26.59
C GLY A 1072 23.97 -53.76 -25.62
N ARG A 1073 24.90 -54.72 -25.74
CA ARG A 1073 25.06 -55.89 -24.84
C ARG A 1073 25.43 -55.44 -23.41
N GLY A 1074 25.17 -56.19 -22.33
CA GLY A 1074 24.47 -57.48 -22.19
C GLY A 1074 24.81 -58.18 -20.85
N ARG A 1075 24.34 -59.43 -20.67
CA ARG A 1075 24.49 -60.35 -19.49
C ARG A 1075 23.72 -59.94 -18.21
N GLY A 1076 22.94 -60.86 -17.62
CA GLY A 1076 22.10 -60.61 -16.42
C GLY A 1076 21.17 -61.76 -15.96
N ARG A 1077 21.70 -62.98 -15.86
CA ARG A 1077 21.06 -64.29 -15.58
C ARG A 1077 19.90 -64.38 -14.52
N ALA A 1078 18.66 -64.50 -15.01
CA ALA A 1078 17.59 -65.47 -14.64
C ALA A 1078 16.87 -65.55 -13.25
N ARG A 1079 15.58 -65.95 -13.35
CA ARG A 1079 14.67 -66.73 -12.42
C ARG A 1079 13.81 -66.01 -11.35
N GLY A 1080 12.63 -66.63 -11.10
CA GLY A 1080 11.47 -66.13 -10.32
C GLY A 1080 10.44 -65.45 -11.25
N GLY A 1081 9.14 -65.77 -11.30
CA GLY A 1081 8.24 -66.46 -10.35
C GLY A 1081 7.28 -65.42 -9.75
N LEU A 1082 5.94 -65.52 -9.78
CA LEU A 1082 5.03 -66.67 -9.93
C LEU A 1082 3.82 -66.35 -10.83
N GLY A 1083 3.06 -67.39 -11.21
CA GLY A 1083 1.66 -67.29 -11.66
C GLY A 1083 0.78 -68.27 -10.89
N PHE A 1084 -0.55 -68.11 -10.94
CA PHE A 1084 -1.53 -68.98 -10.28
C PHE A 1084 -2.67 -69.38 -11.25
N GLY A 1085 -3.22 -70.60 -11.07
CA GLY A 1085 -4.16 -71.25 -12.01
C GLY A 1085 -3.40 -72.04 -13.08
N ALA A 1086 -3.26 -73.38 -13.09
CA ALA A 1086 -4.17 -74.51 -12.79
C ALA A 1086 -5.26 -74.75 -13.86
N ALA A 1087 -5.54 -75.98 -14.34
CA ALA A 1087 -4.78 -77.25 -14.30
C ALA A 1087 -5.41 -78.29 -15.28
N ALA A 1088 -4.59 -79.10 -15.98
CA ALA A 1088 -4.96 -80.28 -16.81
C ALA A 1088 -5.92 -80.03 -18.02
N SER A 1089 -5.91 -80.71 -19.17
CA SER A 1089 -5.04 -81.72 -19.83
C SER A 1089 -5.27 -81.61 -21.38
N SER A 1090 -5.00 -82.51 -22.35
CA SER A 1090 -4.63 -83.95 -22.40
C SER A 1090 -3.95 -84.35 -23.75
N SER A 1091 -3.73 -85.66 -23.94
CA SER A 1091 -3.52 -86.47 -25.17
C SER A 1091 -3.42 -85.84 -26.59
N ARG A 1092 -2.19 -85.93 -27.17
CA ARG A 1092 -1.74 -86.84 -28.28
C ARG A 1092 -2.61 -87.06 -29.56
N PRO A 1093 -2.01 -87.51 -30.72
CA PRO A 1093 -0.61 -87.38 -31.22
C PRO A 1093 -0.46 -87.24 -32.79
N ALA A 1094 0.80 -87.34 -33.28
CA ALA A 1094 1.24 -87.70 -34.66
C ALA A 1094 1.26 -86.58 -35.73
N GLN A 1095 2.07 -86.63 -36.82
CA GLN A 1095 2.87 -87.74 -37.41
C GLN A 1095 4.11 -87.24 -38.21
N SER A 1096 5.18 -88.07 -38.32
CA SER A 1096 6.31 -88.13 -39.32
C SER A 1096 6.84 -86.86 -40.05
N ALA A 1097 8.14 -86.45 -40.04
CA ALA A 1097 9.44 -87.13 -40.35
C ALA A 1097 9.82 -87.16 -41.87
N PRO A 1098 11.08 -87.42 -42.30
CA PRO A 1098 12.42 -86.98 -41.80
C PRO A 1098 13.41 -86.54 -42.93
N MET A 1099 14.66 -86.13 -42.58
CA MET A 1099 15.97 -86.58 -43.15
C MET A 1099 17.13 -85.56 -42.92
N ASP A 1100 18.36 -86.09 -42.78
CA ASP A 1100 19.64 -85.37 -42.62
C ASP A 1100 20.22 -84.89 -43.99
N VAL A 1101 21.39 -84.25 -44.17
CA VAL A 1101 22.79 -84.61 -43.80
C VAL A 1101 23.70 -83.36 -43.76
N ASP A 1102 24.84 -83.45 -43.06
CA ASP A 1102 25.90 -82.44 -42.93
C ASP A 1102 26.51 -81.89 -44.24
N ALA A 1103 27.01 -80.64 -44.21
CA ALA A 1103 28.47 -80.34 -44.30
C ALA A 1103 28.78 -78.83 -44.50
N ALA A 1104 29.85 -78.36 -43.86
CA ALA A 1104 30.62 -77.15 -44.19
C ALA A 1104 31.97 -77.62 -44.83
N PRO A 1105 32.89 -76.78 -45.41
CA PRO A 1105 33.10 -75.34 -45.09
C PRO A 1105 33.76 -74.40 -46.16
N LYS A 1106 34.04 -73.14 -45.75
CA LYS A 1106 35.10 -72.19 -46.22
C LYS A 1106 35.01 -71.49 -47.60
N GLY A 1107 35.69 -70.33 -47.70
CA GLY A 1107 36.17 -69.68 -48.94
C GLY A 1107 35.21 -68.69 -49.61
N GLN A 1108 34.94 -67.49 -49.10
CA GLN A 1108 35.83 -66.31 -49.03
C GLN A 1108 36.41 -65.77 -50.36
N ASP A 1109 36.30 -66.47 -51.50
CA ASP A 1109 36.66 -65.90 -52.82
C ASP A 1109 35.45 -65.47 -53.67
N ALA A 1110 34.25 -66.00 -53.40
CA ALA A 1110 33.02 -65.62 -54.12
C ALA A 1110 32.65 -64.11 -54.04
N PHE A 1111 33.21 -63.37 -53.08
CA PHE A 1111 33.02 -61.92 -52.99
C PHE A 1111 33.90 -61.12 -53.98
N ARG A 1112 34.97 -61.72 -54.52
CA ARG A 1112 35.83 -61.07 -55.54
C ARG A 1112 35.15 -60.96 -56.89
N ASP A 1113 34.31 -61.93 -57.27
CA ASP A 1113 33.51 -61.84 -58.50
C ASP A 1113 32.40 -60.77 -58.41
N MET A 1114 31.91 -60.47 -57.21
CA MET A 1114 30.95 -59.38 -57.01
C MET A 1114 31.56 -58.01 -57.34
N LEU A 1115 32.88 -57.83 -57.18
CA LEU A 1115 33.59 -56.60 -57.55
C LEU A 1115 33.80 -56.40 -59.08
N ARG A 1116 33.16 -57.22 -59.93
CA ARG A 1116 32.95 -56.91 -61.36
C ARG A 1116 31.50 -56.57 -61.72
N LYS A 1117 30.60 -56.54 -60.74
CA LYS A 1117 29.26 -55.90 -60.76
C LYS A 1117 28.92 -55.40 -59.35
N GLY A 1118 29.68 -54.41 -58.87
CA GLY A 1118 29.48 -53.72 -57.59
C GLY A 1118 28.70 -52.44 -57.79
#